data_AF-A0A395N5D8-F1
#
_entry.id   AF-A0A395N5D8-F1
#
_cell.length_a   1.000
_cell.length_b   1.000
_cell.length_c   1.000
_cell.angle_alpha   90.00
_cell.angle_beta   90.00
_cell.angle_gamma   90.00
#
_symmetry.space_group_name_H-M   'P 1'
#
loop_
_entity.id
_entity.type
_entity.pdbx_description
1 polymer ?
#
loop_
_entity_poly.entity_id
_entity_poly.type
_entity_poly.pdbx_seq_one_letter_code
_entity_poly.pdbx_strand_id
1 'polypeptide(L)'
;MSRPQILFLSTFGIAVALTAMLYGNIIHSPTLTSILSKTMASPRPVVVVGSGLAGLSASYEALQRGAPSVHLLDRAPKPGGNSIKASSGINGAGTKYQRAAGVESDTSFYSDSVKSAGERFKLIQPPVDRERLVTKLTSESAAAVDWLVDEIGVDLSVVAPLGGHSVARTHRGAGKTPPGAAIVIALLNKLKENKKFSITNLAEVKALLKEGEAVKGVEYEFEGQKHNLEGSVLFASGGFAGDATGLLARYRPDLKGIPSTNDERPGSHDILTSVGAELLDMDSVQIHPTGFVDPASPNTMLKFLAAEMLRGEGGILLSLNGSRFVNEMDTREHVSDAIMKLPTATDGDGVIKQWDITLLLDPGASAASANHISFYEWKGLMKKVKVRDLTSAQIAAVDKYAQAVADNSPDEFGRTQRGRWTLKPGETNRDEEIYIGRVTPITHFTMGGVAIDEKARVLKKSGDKLVPIPGLFAAGEITGGIHGDNRLGGSSLLECVVYGRTAGAEIVAMIFYDGQEELDNLVWDKNDEDTEAAQKQLRLTTFCQKVEDFVQEKFGKPAKHITPIIVGGFNVLYRVRVEGMSPDVMLRVPCPSLVPFPGEKTIYEAATACMVAERTELPIPRPMDFGDESNLVQTEEATYEVAGRPLSHNMADMIRLANIPRSILPPRDKIYGTADEWYTALAEMHIAQLIFQHNDLITSEDDCRNKYVSRELFRRLAKAGRLSTFGFSNDKWSHQSSKISPETLLPAPSSSDSFRLWGDDFRAGNILLAESDEIAALIDWEFTYAAPTQFILDPPWWLLLETPEMWSPGLEDWKATYELRLQTWLSAMEEAEANMSESHKTSLPAPLSRYMRESWQTARFFLSYAARKSWAFDAMYWNFLDERFFGDRDASVTKDDLWKTRVHLLSEEVREAIEPFVKKKKIEEGRERKIMEWDEEEAKKRFSQLLFD
;
A
#
# COMPACT_ATOMS: atom_id res chain seq x y z
N MET A 1 76.17 -5.38 -6.62
CA MET A 1 75.31 -4.33 -6.02
C MET A 1 76.16 -3.36 -5.24
N SER A 2 75.93 -2.05 -5.38
CA SER A 2 76.66 -1.03 -4.63
C SER A 2 76.17 -0.96 -3.18
N ARG A 3 77.01 -0.47 -2.24
CA ARG A 3 76.64 -0.28 -0.82
C ARG A 3 75.27 0.40 -0.59
N PRO A 4 74.86 1.42 -1.38
CA PRO A 4 73.50 1.98 -1.25
C PRO A 4 72.37 1.00 -1.61
N GLN A 5 72.59 0.08 -2.55
CA GLN A 5 71.57 -0.90 -2.95
C GLN A 5 71.36 -2.00 -1.90
N ILE A 6 72.43 -2.38 -1.19
CA ILE A 6 72.36 -3.34 -0.08
C ILE A 6 71.61 -2.70 1.11
N LEU A 7 71.87 -1.42 1.40
CA LEU A 7 71.20 -0.69 2.47
C LEU A 7 69.70 -0.50 2.19
N PHE A 8 69.34 -0.24 0.93
CA PHE A 8 67.94 -0.10 0.49
C PHE A 8 67.20 -1.44 0.56
N LEU A 9 67.80 -2.54 0.12
CA LEU A 9 67.17 -3.86 0.21
C LEU A 9 67.06 -4.38 1.65
N SER A 10 68.01 -4.07 2.53
CA SER A 10 67.90 -4.42 3.96
C SER A 10 66.84 -3.60 4.68
N THR A 11 66.71 -2.31 4.37
CA THR A 11 65.66 -1.46 4.98
C THR A 11 64.27 -1.78 4.42
N PHE A 12 64.16 -2.09 3.13
CA PHE A 12 62.91 -2.54 2.52
C PHE A 12 62.47 -3.92 3.03
N GLY A 13 63.40 -4.87 3.20
CA GLY A 13 63.12 -6.19 3.76
C GLY A 13 62.66 -6.14 5.23
N ILE A 14 63.26 -5.27 6.05
CA ILE A 14 62.87 -5.07 7.45
C ILE A 14 61.49 -4.38 7.53
N ALA A 15 61.20 -3.41 6.66
CA ALA A 15 59.90 -2.76 6.59
C ALA A 15 58.79 -3.74 6.17
N VAL A 16 59.03 -4.60 5.18
CA VAL A 16 58.07 -5.63 4.75
C VAL A 16 57.84 -6.68 5.85
N ALA A 17 58.89 -7.10 6.56
CA ALA A 17 58.75 -8.06 7.67
C ALA A 17 58.00 -7.48 8.88
N LEU A 18 58.24 -6.21 9.23
CA LEU A 18 57.49 -5.51 10.29
C LEU A 18 56.02 -5.28 9.89
N THR A 19 55.76 -4.98 8.61
CA THR A 19 54.38 -4.82 8.10
C THR A 19 53.65 -6.15 8.08
N ALA A 20 54.32 -7.25 7.71
CA ALA A 20 53.76 -8.60 7.74
C ALA A 20 53.53 -9.13 9.17
N MET A 21 54.39 -8.79 10.14
CA MET A 21 54.16 -9.11 11.56
C MET A 21 53.03 -8.27 12.18
N LEU A 22 52.88 -7.01 11.78
CA LEU A 22 51.76 -6.16 12.19
C LEU A 22 50.43 -6.62 11.57
N TYR A 23 50.43 -7.12 10.34
CA TYR A 23 49.24 -7.72 9.70
C TYR A 23 48.94 -9.14 10.23
N GLY A 24 49.96 -9.95 10.52
CA GLY A 24 49.79 -11.32 11.03
C GLY A 24 49.11 -11.38 12.40
N ASN A 25 49.37 -10.40 13.27
CA ASN A 25 48.71 -10.32 14.58
C ASN A 25 47.27 -9.76 14.55
N ILE A 26 46.81 -9.24 13.40
CA ILE A 26 45.40 -8.84 13.19
C ILE A 26 44.55 -10.04 12.72
N ILE A 27 45.17 -11.09 12.18
CA ILE A 27 44.49 -12.25 11.57
C ILE A 27 44.06 -13.32 12.61
N HIS A 28 44.38 -13.16 13.90
CA HIS A 28 43.92 -14.07 14.97
C HIS A 28 43.01 -13.40 16.00
N SER A 29 42.29 -12.34 15.60
CA SER A 29 41.21 -11.81 16.42
C SER A 29 39.90 -12.58 16.14
N PRO A 30 39.14 -13.05 17.17
CA PRO A 30 37.82 -13.67 17.01
C PRO A 30 36.79 -12.76 16.29
N THR A 31 37.15 -11.48 16.10
CA THR A 31 36.38 -10.47 15.39
C THR A 31 36.32 -10.71 13.87
N LEU A 32 37.34 -11.30 13.23
CA LEU A 32 37.35 -11.46 11.77
C LEU A 32 36.40 -12.54 11.27
N THR A 33 36.21 -13.62 12.05
CA THR A 33 35.22 -14.67 11.74
C THR A 33 33.78 -14.16 11.92
N SER A 34 33.58 -13.18 12.82
CA SER A 34 32.30 -12.45 12.99
C SER A 34 32.04 -11.46 11.84
N ILE A 35 33.09 -10.86 11.27
CA ILE A 35 32.99 -9.90 10.16
C ILE A 35 32.77 -10.62 8.81
N LEU A 36 33.42 -11.77 8.59
CA LEU A 36 33.21 -12.59 7.38
C LEU A 36 31.87 -13.34 7.38
N SER A 37 31.28 -13.58 8.56
CA SER A 37 29.90 -14.08 8.66
C SER A 37 28.84 -12.99 8.46
N LYS A 38 29.23 -11.70 8.48
CA LYS A 38 28.34 -10.54 8.34
C LYS A 38 28.18 -10.04 6.90
N THR A 39 28.78 -10.72 5.92
CA THR A 39 28.86 -10.28 4.51
C THR A 39 28.10 -11.17 3.52
N MET A 40 27.13 -11.94 4.01
CA MET A 40 25.94 -12.30 3.23
C MET A 40 24.77 -11.61 3.93
N ALA A 41 24.22 -10.54 3.35
CA ALA A 41 23.00 -9.96 3.90
C ALA A 41 21.88 -10.98 3.72
N SER A 42 21.61 -11.78 4.76
CA SER A 42 20.44 -12.63 4.84
C SER A 42 19.20 -11.76 4.54
N PRO A 43 18.23 -12.26 3.76
CA PRO A 43 17.01 -11.50 3.48
C PRO A 43 16.36 -11.08 4.81
N ARG A 44 16.10 -9.77 4.96
CA ARG A 44 15.73 -9.15 6.23
C ARG A 44 14.38 -9.70 6.72
N PRO A 45 14.28 -10.16 7.98
CA PRO A 45 13.02 -10.69 8.49
C PRO A 45 12.02 -9.55 8.75
N VAL A 46 10.73 -9.92 8.83
CA VAL A 46 9.69 -9.02 9.32
C VAL A 46 9.57 -9.17 10.83
N VAL A 47 9.63 -8.06 11.56
CA VAL A 47 9.47 -8.03 13.01
C VAL A 47 8.10 -7.47 13.35
N VAL A 48 7.25 -8.28 14.00
CA VAL A 48 5.90 -7.90 14.40
C VAL A 48 5.83 -7.79 15.92
N VAL A 49 5.41 -6.64 16.43
CA VAL A 49 5.29 -6.37 17.87
C VAL A 49 3.83 -6.45 18.29
N GLY A 50 3.45 -7.58 18.90
CA GLY A 50 2.09 -7.85 19.38
C GLY A 50 1.38 -8.97 18.60
N SER A 51 0.81 -9.92 19.32
CA SER A 51 0.13 -11.12 18.79
C SER A 51 -1.40 -11.00 18.76
N GLY A 52 -1.92 -9.77 18.81
CA GLY A 52 -3.33 -9.51 18.55
C GLY A 52 -3.70 -9.82 17.09
N LEU A 53 -4.98 -9.63 16.75
CA LEU A 53 -5.46 -9.93 15.39
C LEU A 53 -4.69 -9.17 14.31
N ALA A 54 -4.30 -7.92 14.56
CA ALA A 54 -3.53 -7.12 13.61
C ALA A 54 -2.17 -7.75 13.29
N GLY A 55 -1.41 -8.12 14.33
CA GLY A 55 -0.09 -8.73 14.16
C GLY A 55 -0.14 -10.11 13.52
N LEU A 56 -1.15 -10.93 13.86
CA LEU A 56 -1.35 -12.24 13.23
C LEU A 56 -1.76 -12.09 11.76
N SER A 57 -2.65 -11.14 11.43
CA SER A 57 -3.07 -10.89 10.05
C SER A 57 -1.90 -10.41 9.19
N ALA A 58 -1.09 -9.49 9.71
CA ALA A 58 0.10 -9.01 9.04
C ALA A 58 1.15 -10.10 8.83
N SER A 59 1.39 -10.92 9.86
CA SER A 59 2.33 -12.05 9.76
C SER A 59 1.92 -13.03 8.68
N TYR A 60 0.62 -13.32 8.58
CA TYR A 60 0.10 -14.25 7.58
C TYR A 60 0.25 -13.67 6.18
N GLU A 61 -0.23 -12.44 5.96
CA GLU A 61 -0.13 -11.77 4.66
C GLU A 61 1.33 -11.66 4.20
N ALA A 62 2.24 -11.26 5.09
CA ALA A 62 3.66 -11.14 4.76
C ALA A 62 4.24 -12.50 4.29
N LEU A 63 3.93 -13.59 4.97
CA LEU A 63 4.39 -14.92 4.56
C LEU A 63 3.80 -15.37 3.23
N GLN A 64 2.53 -15.08 2.96
CA GLN A 64 1.89 -15.40 1.67
C GLN A 64 2.53 -14.63 0.53
N ARG A 65 2.97 -13.39 0.78
CA ARG A 65 3.67 -12.57 -0.21
C ARG A 65 5.16 -12.87 -0.34
N GLY A 66 5.66 -13.88 0.38
CA GLY A 66 7.01 -14.41 0.19
C GLY A 66 8.05 -13.91 1.20
N ALA A 67 7.65 -13.26 2.30
CA ALA A 67 8.58 -12.82 3.34
C ALA A 67 9.59 -13.94 3.71
N PRO A 68 10.88 -13.61 3.87
CA PRO A 68 11.92 -14.60 4.15
C PRO A 68 11.67 -15.30 5.49
N SER A 69 11.30 -14.53 6.51
CA SER A 69 10.81 -15.00 7.80
C SER A 69 10.04 -13.89 8.53
N VAL A 70 9.21 -14.29 9.48
CA VAL A 70 8.44 -13.39 10.34
C VAL A 70 8.68 -13.76 11.81
N HIS A 71 9.15 -12.80 12.60
CA HIS A 71 9.36 -12.92 14.03
C HIS A 71 8.36 -12.05 14.78
N LEU A 72 7.41 -12.70 15.46
CA LEU A 72 6.42 -12.04 16.28
C LEU A 72 6.86 -12.02 17.74
N LEU A 73 6.95 -10.83 18.34
CA LEU A 73 7.27 -10.63 19.75
C LEU A 73 6.02 -10.20 20.52
N ASP A 74 5.74 -10.87 21.64
CA ASP A 74 4.65 -10.47 22.53
C ASP A 74 5.09 -10.47 24.00
N ARG A 75 4.76 -9.41 24.72
CA ARG A 75 5.02 -9.27 26.15
C ARG A 75 4.14 -10.16 27.02
N ALA A 76 3.00 -10.63 26.50
CA ALA A 76 2.07 -11.49 27.19
C ALA A 76 2.61 -12.94 27.28
N PRO A 77 2.23 -13.70 28.32
CA PRO A 77 2.53 -15.13 28.38
C PRO A 77 1.76 -15.96 27.34
N LYS A 78 0.66 -15.43 26.79
CA LYS A 78 -0.20 -16.10 25.81
C LYS A 78 -0.62 -15.12 24.72
N PRO A 79 -0.73 -15.58 23.46
CA PRO A 79 -1.07 -14.72 22.36
C PRO A 79 -2.55 -14.32 22.32
N GLY A 80 -2.84 -13.25 21.57
CA GLY A 80 -4.21 -12.86 21.19
C GLY A 80 -4.69 -11.51 21.72
N GLY A 81 -4.02 -10.93 22.72
CA GLY A 81 -4.31 -9.59 23.26
C GLY A 81 -5.79 -9.37 23.61
N ASN A 82 -6.31 -8.19 23.32
CA ASN A 82 -7.74 -7.89 23.44
C ASN A 82 -8.59 -8.58 22.36
N SER A 83 -8.01 -8.85 21.19
CA SER A 83 -8.75 -9.43 20.06
C SER A 83 -9.37 -10.79 20.40
N ILE A 84 -8.66 -11.63 21.16
CA ILE A 84 -9.16 -12.96 21.57
C ILE A 84 -10.39 -12.87 22.50
N LYS A 85 -10.58 -11.74 23.18
CA LYS A 85 -11.68 -11.48 24.13
C LYS A 85 -12.95 -10.96 23.42
N ALA A 86 -12.87 -10.64 22.13
CA ALA A 86 -13.98 -10.03 21.40
C ALA A 86 -15.16 -11.00 21.23
N SER A 87 -16.36 -10.55 21.60
CA SER A 87 -17.58 -11.36 21.66
C SER A 87 -18.63 -11.01 20.60
N SER A 88 -18.65 -9.76 20.11
CA SER A 88 -19.73 -9.29 19.22
C SER A 88 -19.60 -9.79 17.78
N GLY A 89 -18.39 -9.75 17.21
CA GLY A 89 -18.12 -10.13 15.82
C GLY A 89 -17.30 -9.08 15.05
N ILE A 90 -17.13 -9.30 13.75
CA ILE A 90 -16.38 -8.46 12.81
C ILE A 90 -17.32 -7.87 11.76
N ASN A 91 -17.16 -6.60 11.41
CA ASN A 91 -18.03 -5.97 10.41
C ASN A 91 -17.63 -6.35 8.97
N GLY A 92 -18.62 -6.56 8.10
CA GLY A 92 -18.44 -6.75 6.65
C GLY A 92 -19.68 -6.30 5.88
N ALA A 93 -19.54 -5.34 4.99
CA ALA A 93 -20.61 -4.82 4.16
C ALA A 93 -20.53 -5.40 2.74
N GLY A 94 -21.64 -5.92 2.21
CA GLY A 94 -21.70 -6.55 0.88
C GLY A 94 -21.29 -8.03 0.88
N THR A 95 -21.25 -8.70 2.02
CA THR A 95 -20.83 -10.10 2.12
C THR A 95 -21.88 -11.09 1.61
N LYS A 96 -21.44 -12.31 1.26
CA LYS A 96 -22.34 -13.42 0.88
C LYS A 96 -23.34 -13.78 1.99
N TYR A 97 -22.94 -13.63 3.26
CA TYR A 97 -23.79 -13.93 4.41
C TYR A 97 -24.81 -12.84 4.70
N GLN A 98 -24.51 -11.56 4.42
CA GLN A 98 -25.51 -10.49 4.48
C GLN A 98 -26.65 -10.76 3.49
N ARG A 99 -26.31 -11.11 2.24
CA ARG A 99 -27.31 -11.47 1.22
C ARG A 99 -28.16 -12.67 1.66
N ALA A 100 -27.52 -13.72 2.19
CA ALA A 100 -28.24 -14.88 2.71
C ALA A 100 -29.16 -14.54 3.91
N ALA A 101 -28.82 -13.51 4.69
CA ALA A 101 -29.63 -13.00 5.79
C ALA A 101 -30.69 -11.96 5.37
N GLY A 102 -30.88 -11.73 4.06
CA GLY A 102 -31.91 -10.82 3.52
C GLY A 102 -31.48 -9.36 3.37
N VAL A 103 -30.18 -9.05 3.49
CA VAL A 103 -29.63 -7.71 3.19
C VAL A 103 -29.07 -7.72 1.76
N GLU A 104 -29.86 -7.22 0.80
CA GLU A 104 -29.48 -7.24 -0.63
C GLU A 104 -28.29 -6.33 -0.97
N SER A 105 -28.20 -5.15 -0.32
CA SER A 105 -27.13 -4.18 -0.52
C SER A 105 -26.87 -3.39 0.78
N ASP A 106 -25.60 -3.08 1.04
CA ASP A 106 -25.15 -2.31 2.20
C ASP A 106 -24.18 -1.20 1.76
N THR A 107 -24.74 -0.07 1.33
CA THR A 107 -23.97 1.14 0.96
C THR A 107 -23.79 2.10 2.13
N SER A 108 -24.35 1.79 3.31
CA SER A 108 -24.41 2.74 4.43
C SER A 108 -23.23 2.62 5.39
N PHE A 109 -22.33 1.64 5.21
CA PHE A 109 -21.26 1.38 6.18
C PHE A 109 -20.27 2.55 6.31
N TYR A 110 -19.93 3.22 5.21
CA TYR A 110 -19.12 4.43 5.23
C TYR A 110 -19.80 5.54 6.05
N SER A 111 -21.05 5.86 5.72
CA SER A 111 -21.81 6.91 6.44
C SER A 111 -22.03 6.59 7.92
N ASP A 112 -22.24 5.33 8.29
CA ASP A 112 -22.39 4.91 9.68
C ASP A 112 -21.06 5.09 10.45
N SER A 113 -19.94 4.75 9.82
CA SER A 113 -18.59 4.95 10.38
C SER A 113 -18.25 6.43 10.55
N VAL A 114 -18.53 7.26 9.54
CA VAL A 114 -18.34 8.72 9.60
C VAL A 114 -19.20 9.35 10.69
N LYS A 115 -20.48 8.96 10.77
CA LYS A 115 -21.39 9.42 11.82
C LYS A 115 -20.87 9.05 13.21
N SER A 116 -20.34 7.84 13.37
CA SER A 116 -19.73 7.38 14.63
C SER A 116 -18.45 8.14 14.95
N ALA A 117 -17.64 8.49 13.95
CA ALA A 117 -16.39 9.22 14.12
C ALA A 117 -16.56 10.69 14.56
N GLY A 118 -17.79 11.22 14.48
CA GLY A 118 -18.18 12.48 15.12
C GLY A 118 -17.55 13.74 14.50
N GLU A 119 -17.29 14.75 15.34
CA GLU A 119 -16.79 16.06 14.93
C GLU A 119 -15.34 16.00 14.46
N ARG A 120 -14.54 15.07 14.99
CA ARG A 120 -13.15 14.84 14.53
C ARG A 120 -13.05 14.48 13.05
N PHE A 121 -14.10 13.89 12.48
CA PHE A 121 -14.15 13.60 11.04
C PHE A 121 -14.39 14.85 10.20
N LYS A 122 -15.02 15.89 10.76
CA LYS A 122 -15.43 17.12 10.05
C LYS A 122 -14.38 18.23 10.09
N LEU A 123 -13.19 17.97 10.64
CA LEU A 123 -12.12 18.96 10.70
C LEU A 123 -11.73 19.41 9.29
N ILE A 124 -11.63 20.72 9.07
CA ILE A 124 -11.30 21.31 7.75
C ILE A 124 -9.88 20.93 7.31
N GLN A 125 -8.97 20.77 8.27
CA GLN A 125 -7.59 20.32 8.06
C GLN A 125 -7.30 19.17 9.04
N PRO A 126 -7.73 17.95 8.73
CA PRO A 126 -7.43 16.82 9.59
C PRO A 126 -5.92 16.51 9.49
N PRO A 127 -5.31 16.05 10.59
CA PRO A 127 -3.87 15.76 10.62
C PRO A 127 -3.50 14.58 9.69
N VAL A 128 -4.46 13.72 9.36
CA VAL A 128 -4.35 12.60 8.41
C VAL A 128 -5.59 12.56 7.52
N ASP A 129 -5.47 11.90 6.37
CA ASP A 129 -6.59 11.69 5.45
C ASP A 129 -7.58 10.64 5.98
N ARG A 130 -8.46 11.08 6.89
CA ARG A 130 -9.47 10.21 7.52
C ARG A 130 -10.45 9.63 6.51
N GLU A 131 -10.79 10.40 5.46
CA GLU A 131 -11.69 9.95 4.41
C GLU A 131 -11.12 8.73 3.71
N ARG A 132 -9.84 8.77 3.33
CA ARG A 132 -9.16 7.63 2.73
C ARG A 132 -9.05 6.44 3.68
N LEU A 133 -8.72 6.68 4.95
CA LEU A 133 -8.63 5.62 5.95
C LEU A 133 -9.97 4.90 6.19
N VAL A 134 -11.07 5.64 6.33
CA VAL A 134 -12.41 5.08 6.55
C VAL A 134 -12.96 4.45 5.27
N THR A 135 -12.69 5.04 4.11
CA THR A 135 -13.05 4.46 2.81
C THR A 135 -12.41 3.08 2.65
N LYS A 136 -11.10 2.96 2.88
CA LYS A 136 -10.38 1.67 2.81
C LYS A 136 -10.96 0.65 3.80
N LEU A 137 -11.17 1.05 5.06
CA LEU A 137 -11.74 0.17 6.08
C LEU A 137 -13.09 -0.41 5.63
N THR A 138 -13.96 0.43 5.07
CA THR A 138 -15.33 0.04 4.74
C THR A 138 -15.45 -0.68 3.40
N SER A 139 -14.69 -0.27 2.38
CA SER A 139 -14.69 -0.90 1.04
C SER A 139 -14.03 -2.29 1.05
N GLU A 140 -13.00 -2.51 1.87
CA GLU A 140 -12.31 -3.81 1.97
C GLU A 140 -12.96 -4.75 2.99
N SER A 141 -14.07 -4.35 3.62
CA SER A 141 -14.67 -5.09 4.72
C SER A 141 -15.24 -6.45 4.33
N ALA A 142 -15.85 -6.57 3.13
CA ALA A 142 -16.28 -7.86 2.60
C ALA A 142 -15.10 -8.80 2.38
N ALA A 143 -14.05 -8.31 1.70
CA ALA A 143 -12.86 -9.08 1.40
C ALA A 143 -12.13 -9.55 2.67
N ALA A 144 -12.13 -8.75 3.74
CA ALA A 144 -11.59 -9.14 5.03
C ALA A 144 -12.37 -10.31 5.67
N VAL A 145 -13.71 -10.29 5.60
CA VAL A 145 -14.55 -11.39 6.10
C VAL A 145 -14.39 -12.63 5.23
N ASP A 146 -14.44 -12.49 3.91
CA ASP A 146 -14.29 -13.61 2.98
C ASP A 146 -12.91 -14.26 3.12
N TRP A 147 -11.84 -13.49 3.31
CA TRP A 147 -10.51 -14.02 3.60
C TRP A 147 -10.45 -14.87 4.89
N LEU A 148 -11.03 -14.38 5.99
CA LEU A 148 -11.10 -15.14 7.24
C LEU A 148 -11.87 -16.46 7.09
N VAL A 149 -12.88 -16.48 6.23
CA VAL A 149 -13.70 -17.67 6.00
C VAL A 149 -13.01 -18.63 5.05
N ASP A 150 -12.65 -18.15 3.87
CA ASP A 150 -12.30 -18.98 2.72
C ASP A 150 -10.82 -19.42 2.78
N GLU A 151 -9.91 -18.59 3.29
CA GLU A 151 -8.49 -18.96 3.44
C GLU A 151 -8.14 -19.49 4.83
N ILE A 152 -8.62 -18.81 5.87
CA ILE A 152 -8.25 -19.15 7.25
C ILE A 152 -9.15 -20.27 7.81
N GLY A 153 -10.39 -20.39 7.34
CA GLY A 153 -11.34 -21.43 7.75
C GLY A 153 -12.16 -21.09 9.00
N VAL A 154 -12.45 -19.81 9.23
CA VAL A 154 -13.26 -19.35 10.37
C VAL A 154 -14.74 -19.29 9.99
N ASP A 155 -15.62 -19.85 10.83
CA ASP A 155 -17.07 -19.66 10.68
C ASP A 155 -17.48 -18.24 11.07
N LEU A 156 -17.96 -17.48 10.08
CA LEU A 156 -18.48 -16.10 10.20
C LEU A 156 -19.87 -15.97 9.54
N SER A 157 -20.62 -17.08 9.50
CA SER A 157 -21.87 -17.20 8.74
C SER A 157 -23.07 -16.45 9.33
N VAL A 158 -23.06 -16.14 10.62
CA VAL A 158 -24.17 -15.46 11.31
C VAL A 158 -23.98 -13.95 11.27
N VAL A 159 -24.96 -13.24 10.74
CA VAL A 159 -24.99 -11.77 10.68
C VAL A 159 -25.90 -11.22 11.78
N ALA A 160 -25.38 -10.27 12.56
CA ALA A 160 -26.09 -9.63 13.66
C ALA A 160 -26.15 -8.10 13.51
N PRO A 161 -27.25 -7.46 13.92
CA PRO A 161 -27.29 -6.01 14.09
C PRO A 161 -26.60 -5.62 15.39
N LEU A 162 -25.85 -4.52 15.36
CA LEU A 162 -25.31 -3.85 16.54
C LEU A 162 -25.71 -2.37 16.56
N GLY A 163 -25.64 -1.74 17.73
CA GLY A 163 -25.94 -0.31 17.89
C GLY A 163 -25.06 0.58 17.00
N GLY A 164 -25.68 1.61 16.41
CA GLY A 164 -25.03 2.57 15.52
C GLY A 164 -24.99 2.15 14.04
N HIS A 165 -25.33 0.91 13.72
CA HIS A 165 -25.42 0.43 12.34
C HIS A 165 -26.82 0.66 11.77
N SER A 166 -26.89 1.11 10.51
CA SER A 166 -28.17 1.22 9.79
C SER A 166 -28.69 -0.13 9.29
N VAL A 167 -27.82 -1.10 9.02
CA VAL A 167 -28.18 -2.49 8.66
C VAL A 167 -27.30 -3.51 9.39
N ALA A 168 -27.79 -4.75 9.50
CA ALA A 168 -27.03 -5.85 10.12
C ALA A 168 -25.80 -6.22 9.28
N ARG A 169 -24.60 -6.11 9.84
CA ARG A 169 -23.33 -6.38 9.14
C ARG A 169 -22.23 -6.99 10.01
N THR A 170 -22.54 -7.33 11.25
CA THR A 170 -21.55 -7.88 12.17
C THR A 170 -21.58 -9.41 12.12
N HIS A 171 -20.50 -9.99 11.64
CA HIS A 171 -20.32 -11.42 11.40
C HIS A 171 -19.74 -12.15 12.60
N ARG A 172 -20.27 -13.34 12.87
CA ARG A 172 -19.83 -14.28 13.90
C ARG A 172 -20.18 -15.73 13.52
N GLY A 173 -19.60 -16.69 14.22
CA GLY A 173 -19.92 -18.10 14.00
C GLY A 173 -21.26 -18.51 14.63
N ALA A 174 -21.82 -19.62 14.14
CA ALA A 174 -23.01 -20.26 14.73
C ALA A 174 -22.68 -21.08 15.99
N GLY A 175 -21.40 -21.40 16.19
CA GLY A 175 -20.90 -22.16 17.33
C GLY A 175 -20.86 -21.39 18.66
N LYS A 176 -20.43 -22.09 19.72
CA LYS A 176 -20.32 -21.52 21.08
C LYS A 176 -19.01 -20.74 21.32
N THR A 177 -18.05 -20.84 20.41
CA THR A 177 -16.75 -20.16 20.53
C THR A 177 -16.92 -18.67 20.21
N PRO A 178 -16.47 -17.75 21.08
CA PRO A 178 -16.50 -16.32 20.78
C PRO A 178 -15.77 -15.99 19.48
N PRO A 179 -16.27 -15.06 18.64
CA PRO A 179 -15.71 -14.77 17.33
C PRO A 179 -14.24 -14.34 17.40
N GLY A 180 -13.85 -13.51 18.39
CA GLY A 180 -12.46 -13.12 18.57
C GLY A 180 -11.52 -14.29 18.82
N ALA A 181 -11.95 -15.23 19.68
CA ALA A 181 -11.19 -16.45 19.96
C ALA A 181 -11.11 -17.36 18.73
N ALA A 182 -12.21 -17.55 18.01
CA ALA A 182 -12.23 -18.36 16.79
C ALA A 182 -11.25 -17.84 15.74
N ILE A 183 -11.26 -16.53 15.48
CA ILE A 183 -10.36 -15.89 14.50
C ILE A 183 -8.89 -16.02 14.93
N VAL A 184 -8.56 -15.60 16.16
CA VAL A 184 -7.17 -15.59 16.66
C VAL A 184 -6.57 -17.00 16.69
N ILE A 185 -7.33 -17.99 17.17
CA ILE A 185 -6.86 -19.38 17.25
C ILE A 185 -6.63 -19.95 15.85
N ALA A 186 -7.55 -19.73 14.91
CA ALA A 186 -7.42 -20.24 13.54
C ALA A 186 -6.18 -19.65 12.83
N LEU A 187 -5.99 -18.32 12.90
CA LEU A 187 -4.82 -17.66 12.34
C LEU A 187 -3.51 -18.14 12.97
N LEU A 188 -3.47 -18.25 14.29
CA LEU A 188 -2.28 -18.72 15.00
C LEU A 188 -1.93 -20.16 14.62
N ASN A 189 -2.93 -21.04 14.45
CA ASN A 189 -2.70 -22.41 14.01
C ASN A 189 -2.13 -22.45 12.58
N LYS A 190 -2.73 -21.71 11.64
CA LYS A 190 -2.24 -21.58 10.26
C LYS A 190 -0.81 -21.06 10.20
N LEU A 191 -0.48 -20.04 10.98
CA LEU A 191 0.87 -19.47 11.04
C LEU A 191 1.91 -20.47 11.56
N LYS A 192 1.55 -21.25 12.59
CA LYS A 192 2.45 -22.27 13.17
C LYS A 192 2.76 -23.43 12.23
N GLU A 193 1.97 -23.64 11.18
CA GLU A 193 2.27 -24.61 10.12
C GLU A 193 3.45 -24.15 9.25
N ASN A 194 3.73 -22.85 9.20
CA ASN A 194 4.80 -22.28 8.41
C ASN A 194 6.13 -22.21 9.18
N LYS A 195 7.16 -22.92 8.71
CA LYS A 195 8.50 -22.95 9.34
C LYS A 195 9.22 -21.60 9.35
N LYS A 196 8.80 -20.64 8.53
CA LYS A 196 9.34 -19.28 8.46
C LYS A 196 8.72 -18.33 9.49
N PHE A 197 7.70 -18.79 10.24
CA PHE A 197 7.06 -18.04 11.31
C PHE A 197 7.60 -18.47 12.67
N SER A 198 7.88 -17.50 13.53
CA SER A 198 8.17 -17.75 14.95
C SER A 198 7.46 -16.72 15.83
N ILE A 199 7.04 -17.15 17.02
CA ILE A 199 6.47 -16.28 18.04
C ILE A 199 7.23 -16.45 19.35
N THR A 200 7.63 -15.34 19.97
CA THR A 200 8.29 -15.28 21.28
C THR A 200 7.38 -14.55 22.26
N ASN A 201 6.78 -15.29 23.19
CA ASN A 201 5.99 -14.73 24.29
C ASN A 201 6.91 -14.26 25.43
N LEU A 202 6.41 -13.41 26.33
CA LEU A 202 7.20 -12.76 27.39
C LEU A 202 8.39 -11.93 26.84
N ALA A 203 8.35 -11.54 25.57
CA ALA A 203 9.33 -10.67 24.93
C ALA A 203 8.77 -9.25 24.86
N GLU A 204 9.32 -8.35 25.65
CA GLU A 204 8.84 -6.96 25.71
C GLU A 204 9.78 -6.03 24.93
N VAL A 205 9.28 -5.47 23.82
CA VAL A 205 10.01 -4.44 23.07
C VAL A 205 10.14 -3.18 23.93
N LYS A 206 11.37 -2.68 24.06
CA LYS A 206 11.70 -1.50 24.88
C LYS A 206 12.10 -0.29 24.03
N ALA A 207 12.66 -0.51 22.84
CA ALA A 207 13.09 0.56 21.95
C ALA A 207 13.12 0.14 20.47
N LEU A 208 13.13 1.12 19.59
CA LEU A 208 13.38 0.96 18.15
C LEU A 208 14.85 1.18 17.83
N LEU A 209 15.42 0.34 16.97
CA LEU A 209 16.77 0.50 16.43
C LEU A 209 16.71 1.37 15.17
N LYS A 210 17.57 2.38 15.10
CA LYS A 210 17.63 3.33 13.97
C LYS A 210 18.95 3.25 13.21
N GLU A 211 18.88 3.59 11.93
CA GLU A 211 20.03 3.91 11.08
C GLU A 211 19.68 5.14 10.22
N GLY A 212 20.28 6.28 10.55
CA GLY A 212 19.79 7.57 10.05
C GLY A 212 18.34 7.81 10.49
N GLU A 213 17.49 8.13 9.51
CA GLU A 213 16.05 8.36 9.69
C GLU A 213 15.21 7.07 9.62
N ALA A 214 15.81 5.94 9.25
CA ALA A 214 15.12 4.67 9.06
C ALA A 214 15.12 3.80 10.33
N VAL A 215 14.01 3.11 10.58
CA VAL A 215 13.91 2.06 11.60
C VAL A 215 14.36 0.74 10.99
N LYS A 216 15.27 0.05 11.67
CA LYS A 216 15.88 -1.20 11.18
C LYS A 216 15.70 -2.38 12.11
N GLY A 217 14.90 -2.25 13.17
CA GLY A 217 14.69 -3.32 14.14
C GLY A 217 14.21 -2.83 15.49
N VAL A 218 14.27 -3.73 16.46
CA VAL A 218 13.82 -3.50 17.84
C VAL A 218 14.85 -4.01 18.85
N GLU A 219 14.94 -3.30 19.98
CA GLU A 219 15.52 -3.84 21.22
C GLU A 219 14.37 -4.39 22.07
N TYR A 220 14.49 -5.64 22.54
CA TYR A 220 13.49 -6.28 23.40
C TYR A 220 14.13 -6.97 24.59
N GLU A 221 13.39 -7.06 25.68
CA GLU A 221 13.77 -7.81 26.87
C GLU A 221 13.08 -9.18 26.87
N PHE A 222 13.85 -10.24 27.08
CA PHE A 222 13.36 -11.61 27.19
C PHE A 222 14.25 -12.37 28.18
N GLU A 223 13.62 -13.09 29.12
CA GLU A 223 14.31 -13.80 30.21
C GLU A 223 15.27 -12.91 31.04
N GLY A 224 14.90 -11.64 31.25
CA GLY A 224 15.70 -10.66 31.98
C GLY A 224 16.96 -10.17 31.25
N GLN A 225 17.11 -10.51 29.97
CA GLN A 225 18.22 -10.08 29.11
C GLN A 225 17.72 -9.21 27.97
N LYS A 226 18.55 -8.25 27.55
CA LYS A 226 18.30 -7.42 26.38
C LYS A 226 18.79 -8.11 25.11
N HIS A 227 17.96 -8.06 24.07
CA HIS A 227 18.22 -8.63 22.76
C HIS A 227 17.91 -7.61 21.67
N ASN A 228 18.60 -7.70 20.55
CA ASN A 228 18.32 -6.90 19.35
C ASN A 228 17.83 -7.82 18.24
N LEU A 229 16.82 -7.35 17.50
CA LEU A 229 16.31 -8.03 16.32
C LEU A 229 16.19 -7.03 15.18
N GLU A 230 16.97 -7.23 14.12
CA GLU A 230 16.96 -6.38 12.93
C GLU A 230 15.90 -6.86 11.93
N GLY A 231 15.24 -5.93 11.25
CA GLY A 231 14.17 -6.20 10.29
C GLY A 231 13.22 -5.02 10.12
N SER A 232 12.31 -5.11 9.16
CA SER A 232 11.21 -4.14 9.00
C SER A 232 10.21 -4.32 10.12
N VAL A 233 9.80 -3.23 10.77
CA VAL A 233 9.07 -3.29 12.05
C VAL A 233 7.60 -2.91 11.88
N LEU A 234 6.71 -3.78 12.34
CA LEU A 234 5.28 -3.51 12.50
C LEU A 234 4.91 -3.47 13.99
N PHE A 235 4.29 -2.38 14.43
CA PHE A 235 3.63 -2.31 15.74
C PHE A 235 2.15 -2.69 15.64
N ALA A 236 1.76 -3.72 16.38
CA ALA A 236 0.41 -4.26 16.50
C ALA A 236 0.06 -4.57 17.97
N SER A 237 0.53 -3.72 18.88
CA SER A 237 0.56 -3.93 20.33
C SER A 237 -0.73 -3.53 21.07
N GLY A 238 -1.71 -2.99 20.35
CA GLY A 238 -3.02 -2.57 20.88
C GLY A 238 -3.01 -1.19 21.55
N GLY A 239 -4.16 -0.83 22.13
CA GLY A 239 -4.39 0.48 22.75
C GLY A 239 -3.83 0.64 24.17
N PHE A 240 -4.29 1.69 24.84
CA PHE A 240 -3.85 2.05 26.20
C PHE A 240 -5.00 2.16 27.22
N ALA A 241 -6.18 1.59 26.92
CA ALA A 241 -7.33 1.65 27.83
C ALA A 241 -7.07 1.00 29.21
N GLY A 242 -6.16 0.03 29.28
CA GLY A 242 -5.73 -0.62 30.53
C GLY A 242 -4.63 0.12 31.30
N ASP A 243 -4.07 1.20 30.74
CA ASP A 243 -2.98 1.98 31.33
C ASP A 243 -3.50 3.13 32.20
N ALA A 244 -4.28 2.78 33.23
CA ALA A 244 -5.11 3.72 33.99
C ALA A 244 -4.34 4.83 34.73
N THR A 245 -3.04 4.63 34.97
CA THR A 245 -2.14 5.57 35.65
C THR A 245 -1.05 6.14 34.74
N GLY A 246 -0.86 5.60 33.54
CA GLY A 246 0.07 6.08 32.52
C GLY A 246 -0.59 6.93 31.45
N LEU A 247 -0.64 6.44 30.20
CA LEU A 247 -1.14 7.21 29.05
C LEU A 247 -2.60 7.65 29.24
N LEU A 248 -3.46 6.81 29.84
CA LEU A 248 -4.84 7.21 30.09
C LEU A 248 -4.91 8.42 31.01
N ALA A 249 -4.16 8.41 32.12
CA ALA A 249 -4.11 9.55 33.04
C ALA A 249 -3.47 10.81 32.43
N ARG A 250 -2.55 10.64 31.46
CA ARG A 250 -1.90 11.74 30.73
C ARG A 250 -2.88 12.48 29.82
N TYR A 251 -3.72 11.74 29.07
CA TYR A 251 -4.60 12.32 28.05
C TYR A 251 -6.07 12.47 28.49
N ARG A 252 -6.52 11.67 29.47
CA ARG A 252 -7.85 11.70 30.09
C ARG A 252 -7.73 11.64 31.61
N PRO A 253 -7.22 12.71 32.25
CA PRO A 253 -7.01 12.73 33.71
C PRO A 253 -8.31 12.53 34.50
N ASP A 254 -9.47 12.85 33.93
CA ASP A 254 -10.79 12.58 34.48
C ASP A 254 -11.11 11.07 34.60
N LEU A 255 -10.46 10.24 33.78
CA LEU A 255 -10.57 8.78 33.78
C LEU A 255 -9.45 8.09 34.55
N LYS A 256 -8.54 8.83 35.20
CA LYS A 256 -7.47 8.23 36.02
C LYS A 256 -8.06 7.26 37.04
N GLY A 257 -7.49 6.05 37.09
CA GLY A 257 -7.91 5.00 38.01
C GLY A 257 -9.23 4.32 37.67
N ILE A 258 -9.86 4.61 36.52
CA ILE A 258 -11.06 3.89 36.10
C ILE A 258 -10.71 2.44 35.72
N PRO A 259 -11.51 1.43 36.12
CA PRO A 259 -11.30 0.05 35.69
C PRO A 259 -11.43 -0.11 34.17
N SER A 260 -10.88 -1.21 33.63
CA SER A 260 -10.83 -1.47 32.20
C SER A 260 -11.26 -2.89 31.85
N THR A 261 -11.72 -3.09 30.61
CA THR A 261 -11.82 -4.45 30.02
C THR A 261 -10.48 -5.01 29.54
N ASN A 262 -9.46 -4.16 29.50
CA ASN A 262 -8.12 -4.49 29.01
C ASN A 262 -7.22 -4.89 30.17
N ASP A 263 -6.19 -5.68 29.89
CA ASP A 263 -5.20 -6.04 30.90
C ASP A 263 -4.44 -4.78 31.36
N GLU A 264 -4.12 -4.71 32.65
CA GLU A 264 -3.41 -3.58 33.25
C GLU A 264 -1.96 -3.55 32.77
N ARG A 265 -1.70 -2.79 31.70
CA ARG A 265 -0.40 -2.72 31.05
C ARG A 265 -0.16 -1.33 30.44
N PRO A 266 1.08 -0.83 30.49
CA PRO A 266 1.44 0.41 29.80
C PRO A 266 1.18 0.32 28.30
N GLY A 267 0.73 1.41 27.67
CA GLY A 267 0.71 1.48 26.21
C GLY A 267 2.13 1.62 25.64
N SER A 268 2.35 1.18 24.39
CA SER A 268 3.68 1.27 23.75
C SER A 268 3.89 2.51 22.89
N HIS A 269 2.97 3.49 22.94
CA HIS A 269 3.00 4.70 22.12
C HIS A 269 4.29 5.51 22.32
N ASP A 270 4.79 5.58 23.56
CA ASP A 270 6.03 6.30 23.89
C ASP A 270 7.27 5.69 23.18
N ILE A 271 7.23 4.41 22.78
CA ILE A 271 8.29 3.79 21.98
C ILE A 271 8.29 4.37 20.55
N LEU A 272 7.10 4.54 19.96
CA LEU A 272 6.94 5.08 18.60
C LEU A 272 7.25 6.59 18.57
N THR A 273 6.82 7.36 19.56
CA THR A 273 7.13 8.80 19.62
C THR A 273 8.62 9.07 19.84
N SER A 274 9.37 8.12 20.43
CA SER A 274 10.83 8.23 20.57
C SER A 274 11.59 8.30 19.23
N VAL A 275 10.95 7.90 18.13
CA VAL A 275 11.48 8.04 16.76
C VAL A 275 10.74 9.11 15.95
N GLY A 276 9.96 9.96 16.60
CA GLY A 276 9.27 11.10 15.98
C GLY A 276 7.87 10.81 15.47
N ALA A 277 7.30 9.63 15.74
CA ALA A 277 5.93 9.31 15.32
C ALA A 277 4.92 10.29 15.92
N GLU A 278 3.98 10.76 15.12
CA GLU A 278 2.92 11.68 15.55
C GLU A 278 1.78 10.89 16.23
N LEU A 279 1.20 11.44 17.30
CA LEU A 279 0.02 10.88 17.97
C LEU A 279 -1.23 11.69 17.66
N LEU A 280 -2.34 10.99 17.46
CA LEU A 280 -3.65 11.56 17.14
C LEU A 280 -4.70 11.13 18.15
N ASP A 281 -5.68 12.00 18.40
CA ASP A 281 -6.91 11.70 19.13
C ASP A 281 -6.73 11.01 20.49
N MET A 282 -5.60 11.21 21.17
CA MET A 282 -5.23 10.48 22.39
C MET A 282 -6.23 10.67 23.56
N ASP A 283 -7.04 11.72 23.53
CA ASP A 283 -8.11 11.96 24.50
C ASP A 283 -9.43 11.24 24.13
N SER A 284 -9.53 10.70 22.92
CA SER A 284 -10.66 9.93 22.43
C SER A 284 -10.60 8.49 22.96
N VAL A 285 -11.34 8.26 24.05
CA VAL A 285 -11.41 6.97 24.77
C VAL A 285 -12.86 6.56 24.96
N GLN A 286 -13.21 5.36 24.48
CA GLN A 286 -14.55 4.81 24.62
C GLN A 286 -14.75 4.17 26.00
N ILE A 287 -15.79 4.61 26.69
CA ILE A 287 -16.25 4.08 27.97
C ILE A 287 -17.45 3.18 27.73
N HIS A 288 -17.48 2.03 28.37
CA HIS A 288 -18.66 1.19 28.46
C HIS A 288 -19.31 1.35 29.85
N PRO A 289 -20.63 1.55 29.95
CA PRO A 289 -21.28 1.88 31.23
C PRO A 289 -21.28 0.72 32.23
N THR A 290 -21.12 -0.52 31.75
CA THR A 290 -21.29 -1.73 32.58
C THR A 290 -20.16 -2.74 32.40
N GLY A 291 -19.28 -2.82 33.39
CA GLY A 291 -18.31 -3.89 33.62
C GLY A 291 -18.54 -4.54 34.97
N PHE A 292 -18.56 -5.87 35.00
CA PHE A 292 -18.83 -6.60 36.24
C PHE A 292 -17.75 -6.38 37.28
N VAL A 293 -18.18 -6.01 38.49
CA VAL A 293 -17.37 -6.01 39.69
C VAL A 293 -17.47 -7.41 40.29
N ASP A 294 -16.41 -8.21 40.09
CA ASP A 294 -16.34 -9.57 40.62
C ASP A 294 -16.39 -9.54 42.16
N PRO A 295 -17.39 -10.18 42.80
CA PRO A 295 -17.45 -10.25 44.26
C PRO A 295 -16.23 -10.90 44.91
N ALA A 296 -15.55 -11.82 44.23
CA ALA A 296 -14.35 -12.49 44.73
C ALA A 296 -13.10 -11.60 44.66
N SER A 297 -13.08 -10.62 43.75
CA SER A 297 -11.96 -9.71 43.53
C SER A 297 -12.45 -8.30 43.13
N PRO A 298 -13.16 -7.59 44.03
CA PRO A 298 -13.90 -6.37 43.69
C PRO A 298 -12.99 -5.20 43.30
N ASN A 299 -11.72 -5.22 43.72
CA ASN A 299 -10.75 -4.15 43.51
C ASN A 299 -9.77 -4.47 42.37
N THR A 300 -10.04 -5.47 41.53
CA THR A 300 -9.23 -5.70 40.32
C THR A 300 -9.56 -4.65 39.26
N MET A 301 -8.54 -4.05 38.63
CA MET A 301 -8.73 -3.07 37.54
C MET A 301 -9.30 -3.70 36.27
N LEU A 302 -8.93 -4.95 35.98
CA LEU A 302 -9.52 -5.73 34.90
C LEU A 302 -10.94 -6.18 35.26
N LYS A 303 -11.93 -5.78 34.45
CA LYS A 303 -13.35 -6.16 34.60
C LYS A 303 -13.83 -6.96 33.40
N PHE A 304 -14.76 -7.89 33.63
CA PHE A 304 -15.49 -8.53 32.55
C PHE A 304 -16.57 -7.60 32.01
N LEU A 305 -16.63 -7.44 30.70
CA LEU A 305 -17.67 -6.64 30.05
C LEU A 305 -19.05 -7.27 30.31
N ALA A 306 -19.97 -6.50 30.91
CA ALA A 306 -21.38 -6.85 30.94
C ALA A 306 -22.00 -6.41 29.61
N ALA A 307 -22.42 -7.37 28.78
CA ALA A 307 -22.86 -7.10 27.42
C ALA A 307 -24.01 -6.07 27.39
N GLU A 308 -23.96 -5.15 26.43
CA GLU A 308 -25.01 -4.14 26.20
C GLU A 308 -26.40 -4.77 26.00
N MET A 309 -26.43 -5.97 25.43
CA MET A 309 -27.63 -6.78 25.28
C MET A 309 -28.39 -6.99 26.60
N LEU A 310 -27.71 -7.08 27.75
CA LEU A 310 -28.37 -7.27 29.04
C LEU A 310 -29.33 -6.11 29.38
N ARG A 311 -28.95 -4.87 29.05
CA ARG A 311 -29.84 -3.69 29.18
C ARG A 311 -30.90 -3.69 28.08
N GLY A 312 -30.50 -4.00 26.85
CA GLY A 312 -31.37 -4.09 25.67
C GLY A 312 -32.55 -5.05 25.81
N GLU A 313 -32.32 -6.21 26.44
CA GLU A 313 -33.33 -7.24 26.67
C GLU A 313 -34.27 -6.94 27.84
N GLY A 314 -34.12 -5.79 28.50
CA GLY A 314 -35.02 -5.33 29.55
C GLY A 314 -34.33 -5.01 30.88
N GLY A 315 -33.03 -5.24 31.00
CA GLY A 315 -32.30 -4.97 32.24
C GLY A 315 -32.37 -3.52 32.70
N ILE A 316 -32.38 -3.34 34.02
CA ILE A 316 -32.40 -2.03 34.69
C ILE A 316 -31.15 -1.83 35.55
N LEU A 317 -30.77 -0.56 35.75
CA LEU A 317 -29.66 -0.17 36.61
C LEU A 317 -30.18 0.49 37.88
N LEU A 318 -29.76 -0.02 39.04
CA LEU A 318 -30.09 0.51 40.35
C LEU A 318 -28.83 1.06 41.00
N SER A 319 -28.90 2.29 41.52
CA SER A 319 -27.78 2.86 42.27
C SER A 319 -27.63 2.18 43.64
N LEU A 320 -26.60 2.55 44.40
CA LEU A 320 -26.37 2.05 45.76
C LEU A 320 -27.59 2.24 46.70
N ASN A 321 -28.41 3.26 46.47
CA ASN A 321 -29.62 3.50 47.27
C ASN A 321 -30.83 2.63 46.86
N GLY A 322 -30.70 1.83 45.80
CA GLY A 322 -31.75 0.94 45.28
C GLY A 322 -32.69 1.55 44.25
N SER A 323 -32.57 2.84 43.91
CA SER A 323 -33.39 3.50 42.89
C SER A 323 -32.75 3.46 41.50
N ARG A 324 -33.60 3.45 40.47
CA ARG A 324 -33.19 3.78 39.10
C ARG A 324 -32.82 5.26 38.97
N PHE A 325 -32.02 5.60 37.97
CA PHE A 325 -31.47 6.97 37.81
C PHE A 325 -31.23 7.39 36.36
N VAL A 326 -31.47 6.52 35.37
CA VAL A 326 -31.21 6.80 33.95
C VAL A 326 -32.09 5.92 33.06
N ASN A 327 -32.34 6.36 31.83
CA ASN A 327 -32.83 5.47 30.77
C ASN A 327 -31.69 4.56 30.28
N GLU A 328 -31.76 3.27 30.56
CA GLU A 328 -30.69 2.31 30.26
C GLU A 328 -30.49 2.06 28.75
N MET A 329 -31.37 2.60 27.91
CA MET A 329 -31.34 2.53 26.44
C MET A 329 -30.74 3.77 25.78
N ASP A 330 -30.34 4.78 26.56
CA ASP A 330 -29.62 5.95 26.03
C ASP A 330 -28.20 5.57 25.55
N THR A 331 -27.49 6.54 24.97
CA THR A 331 -26.12 6.36 24.48
C THR A 331 -25.17 5.97 25.62
N ARG A 332 -24.09 5.25 25.28
CA ARG A 332 -23.07 4.83 26.26
C ARG A 332 -22.50 6.00 27.05
N GLU A 333 -22.30 7.13 26.39
CA GLU A 333 -21.86 8.38 27.00
C GLU A 333 -22.85 8.83 28.07
N HIS A 334 -24.14 8.98 27.73
CA HIS A 334 -25.15 9.45 28.68
C HIS A 334 -25.31 8.53 29.89
N VAL A 335 -25.34 7.21 29.65
CA VAL A 335 -25.46 6.22 30.73
C VAL A 335 -24.21 6.22 31.62
N SER A 336 -23.01 6.31 31.03
CA SER A 336 -21.75 6.36 31.80
C SER A 336 -21.68 7.64 32.62
N ASP A 337 -22.02 8.79 32.05
CA ASP A 337 -22.04 10.08 32.75
C ASP A 337 -23.05 10.11 33.90
N ALA A 338 -24.22 9.50 33.71
CA ALA A 338 -25.22 9.38 34.77
C ALA A 338 -24.68 8.56 35.94
N ILE A 339 -23.98 7.44 35.67
CA ILE A 339 -23.32 6.65 36.71
C ILE A 339 -22.19 7.45 37.37
N MET A 340 -21.35 8.11 36.58
CA MET A 340 -20.15 8.82 37.08
C MET A 340 -20.48 10.05 37.92
N LYS A 341 -21.71 10.60 37.83
CA LYS A 341 -22.26 11.64 38.71
C LYS A 341 -22.69 11.11 40.09
N LEU A 342 -22.86 9.80 40.25
CA LEU A 342 -23.16 9.19 41.55
C LEU A 342 -21.91 9.15 42.44
N PRO A 343 -22.06 9.04 43.77
CA PRO A 343 -20.93 8.87 44.68
C PRO A 343 -20.10 7.63 44.34
N THR A 344 -18.78 7.78 44.30
CA THR A 344 -17.84 6.66 44.09
C THR A 344 -17.78 5.77 45.34
N ALA A 345 -17.56 4.48 45.15
CA ALA A 345 -17.48 3.47 46.21
C ALA A 345 -16.04 3.22 46.72
N THR A 346 -15.10 4.13 46.44
CA THR A 346 -13.64 4.00 46.60
C THR A 346 -13.17 3.36 47.92
N ASP A 347 -12.22 2.43 47.81
CA ASP A 347 -11.47 1.78 48.88
C ASP A 347 -10.28 2.65 49.31
N GLY A 348 -10.42 3.40 50.42
CA GLY A 348 -9.34 3.88 51.29
C GLY A 348 -8.30 4.88 50.73
N ASP A 349 -7.70 4.61 49.57
CA ASP A 349 -6.50 5.26 49.05
C ASP A 349 -6.74 6.02 47.72
N GLY A 350 -7.92 5.86 47.10
CA GLY A 350 -8.33 6.61 45.90
C GLY A 350 -7.69 6.14 44.58
N VAL A 351 -7.10 4.93 44.56
CA VAL A 351 -6.42 4.37 43.38
C VAL A 351 -7.42 3.87 42.31
N ILE A 352 -8.58 3.37 42.72
CA ILE A 352 -9.60 2.80 41.83
C ILE A 352 -10.86 3.64 41.84
N LYS A 353 -11.23 4.21 40.69
CA LYS A 353 -12.44 5.00 40.50
C LYS A 353 -13.61 4.09 40.11
N GLN A 354 -14.29 3.52 41.11
CA GLN A 354 -15.38 2.55 40.94
C GLN A 354 -16.70 3.03 41.57
N TRP A 355 -17.81 2.57 41.01
CA TRP A 355 -19.18 2.80 41.47
C TRP A 355 -19.89 1.47 41.74
N ASP A 356 -20.82 1.48 42.69
CA ASP A 356 -21.60 0.30 43.05
C ASP A 356 -23.01 0.37 42.44
N ILE A 357 -23.15 -0.17 41.23
CA ILE A 357 -24.41 -0.20 40.49
C ILE A 357 -24.88 -1.65 40.39
N THR A 358 -26.15 -1.90 40.69
CA THR A 358 -26.78 -3.21 40.48
C THR A 358 -27.41 -3.25 39.09
N LEU A 359 -26.96 -4.18 38.25
CA LEU A 359 -27.65 -4.59 37.04
C LEU A 359 -28.65 -5.71 37.40
N LEU A 360 -29.93 -5.48 37.12
CA LEU A 360 -31.02 -6.42 37.41
C LEU A 360 -31.69 -6.88 36.12
N LEU A 361 -31.89 -8.19 35.98
CA LEU A 361 -32.63 -8.83 34.89
C LEU A 361 -33.84 -9.58 35.44
N ASP A 362 -35.01 -9.34 34.86
CA ASP A 362 -36.24 -10.07 35.17
C ASP A 362 -36.25 -11.46 34.50
N PRO A 363 -37.25 -12.33 34.77
CA PRO A 363 -37.33 -13.65 34.15
C PRO A 363 -37.28 -13.62 32.62
N GLY A 364 -37.94 -12.63 32.00
CA GLY A 364 -38.03 -12.52 30.55
C GLY A 364 -36.74 -12.04 29.89
N ALA A 365 -36.12 -10.98 30.43
CA ALA A 365 -34.78 -10.53 30.02
C ALA A 365 -33.70 -11.60 30.27
N SER A 366 -33.88 -12.40 31.33
CA SER A 366 -32.96 -13.49 31.66
C SER A 366 -33.09 -14.65 30.68
N ALA A 367 -34.31 -15.06 30.33
CA ALA A 367 -34.56 -16.08 29.32
C ALA A 367 -34.02 -15.67 27.94
N ALA A 368 -34.21 -14.39 27.57
CA ALA A 368 -33.67 -13.78 26.37
C ALA A 368 -32.14 -13.88 26.24
N SER A 369 -31.46 -13.78 27.39
CA SER A 369 -30.01 -13.69 27.51
C SER A 369 -29.38 -14.97 28.06
N ALA A 370 -30.11 -16.08 28.07
CA ALA A 370 -29.73 -17.31 28.79
C ALA A 370 -28.31 -17.80 28.46
N ASN A 371 -27.93 -17.74 27.18
CA ASN A 371 -26.59 -18.15 26.73
C ASN A 371 -25.44 -17.35 27.36
N HIS A 372 -25.68 -16.09 27.75
CA HIS A 372 -24.70 -15.26 28.44
C HIS A 372 -24.80 -15.42 29.96
N ILE A 373 -26.02 -15.51 30.49
CA ILE A 373 -26.25 -15.62 31.94
C ILE A 373 -25.63 -16.89 32.51
N SER A 374 -25.74 -18.03 31.83
CA SER A 374 -25.10 -19.26 32.31
C SER A 374 -23.58 -19.11 32.49
N PHE A 375 -22.92 -18.34 31.63
CA PHE A 375 -21.49 -18.03 31.77
C PHE A 375 -21.22 -17.07 32.93
N TYR A 376 -22.00 -16.00 33.07
CA TYR A 376 -21.83 -15.02 34.16
C TYR A 376 -22.13 -15.61 35.54
N GLU A 377 -23.13 -16.48 35.64
CA GLU A 377 -23.47 -17.24 36.85
C GLU A 377 -22.36 -18.23 37.20
N TRP A 378 -21.86 -19.00 36.22
CA TRP A 378 -20.71 -19.89 36.43
C TRP A 378 -19.45 -19.14 36.89
N LYS A 379 -19.23 -17.92 36.39
CA LYS A 379 -18.16 -17.03 36.84
C LYS A 379 -18.42 -16.34 38.18
N GLY A 380 -19.63 -16.43 38.74
CA GLY A 380 -20.00 -15.74 39.97
C GLY A 380 -20.25 -14.23 39.80
N LEU A 381 -20.33 -13.72 38.58
CA LEU A 381 -20.54 -12.29 38.26
C LEU A 381 -22.00 -11.88 38.38
N MET A 382 -22.92 -12.82 38.18
CA MET A 382 -24.35 -12.66 38.43
C MET A 382 -24.84 -13.76 39.36
N LYS A 383 -25.83 -13.44 40.19
CA LYS A 383 -26.50 -14.41 41.07
C LYS A 383 -27.99 -14.32 40.92
N LYS A 384 -28.64 -15.47 41.06
CA LYS A 384 -30.09 -15.58 41.12
C LYS A 384 -30.58 -15.29 42.55
N VAL A 385 -31.59 -14.45 42.68
CA VAL A 385 -32.24 -14.08 43.95
C VAL A 385 -33.75 -14.00 43.74
N LYS A 386 -34.54 -14.02 44.83
CA LYS A 386 -35.96 -13.68 44.74
C LYS A 386 -36.17 -12.18 44.90
N VAL A 387 -37.23 -11.64 44.31
CA VAL A 387 -37.57 -10.20 44.46
C VAL A 387 -37.73 -9.82 45.93
N ARG A 388 -38.30 -10.69 46.77
CA ARG A 388 -38.42 -10.46 48.23
C ARG A 388 -37.09 -10.33 48.98
N ASP A 389 -35.98 -10.80 48.40
CA ASP A 389 -34.66 -10.75 49.00
C ASP A 389 -33.93 -9.43 48.65
N LEU A 390 -34.52 -8.58 47.81
CA LEU A 390 -34.04 -7.23 47.51
C LEU A 390 -34.35 -6.25 48.64
N THR A 391 -33.68 -5.09 48.67
CA THR A 391 -34.03 -4.02 49.61
C THR A 391 -35.39 -3.40 49.26
N SER A 392 -36.07 -2.80 50.24
CA SER A 392 -37.38 -2.16 50.01
C SER A 392 -37.34 -1.09 48.91
N ALA A 393 -36.22 -0.37 48.77
CA ALA A 393 -36.03 0.62 47.71
C ALA A 393 -35.90 -0.04 46.32
N GLN A 394 -35.16 -1.14 46.22
CA GLN A 394 -35.02 -1.91 44.99
C GLN A 394 -36.36 -2.54 44.57
N ILE A 395 -37.12 -3.10 45.51
CA ILE A 395 -38.46 -3.64 45.25
C ILE A 395 -39.38 -2.54 44.70
N ALA A 396 -39.38 -1.35 45.32
CA ALA A 396 -40.18 -0.23 44.84
C ALA A 396 -39.78 0.21 43.42
N ALA A 397 -38.49 0.23 43.10
CA ALA A 397 -38.00 0.55 41.75
C ALA A 397 -38.41 -0.51 40.71
N VAL A 398 -38.30 -1.80 41.06
CA VAL A 398 -38.74 -2.92 40.22
C VAL A 398 -40.25 -2.85 39.97
N ASP A 399 -41.05 -2.67 41.02
CA ASP A 399 -42.52 -2.56 40.90
C ASP A 399 -42.93 -1.36 40.05
N LYS A 400 -42.27 -0.21 40.23
CA LYS A 400 -42.55 1.00 39.44
C LYS A 400 -42.22 0.79 37.95
N TYR A 401 -41.09 0.18 37.64
CA TYR A 401 -40.74 -0.13 36.24
C TYR A 401 -41.68 -1.19 35.64
N ALA A 402 -41.97 -2.25 36.38
CA ALA A 402 -42.93 -3.29 35.98
C ALA A 402 -44.33 -2.70 35.72
N GLN A 403 -44.76 -1.71 36.51
CA GLN A 403 -46.02 -1.00 36.31
C GLN A 403 -46.02 -0.21 34.99
N ALA A 404 -44.97 0.57 34.70
CA ALA A 404 -44.84 1.28 33.42
C ALA A 404 -44.82 0.32 32.21
N VAL A 405 -44.18 -0.85 32.37
CA VAL A 405 -44.19 -1.91 31.35
C VAL A 405 -45.60 -2.45 31.12
N ALA A 406 -46.34 -2.73 32.20
CA ALA A 406 -47.71 -3.25 32.15
C ALA A 406 -48.72 -2.23 31.57
N ASP A 407 -48.58 -0.95 31.91
CA ASP A 407 -49.47 0.14 31.47
C ASP A 407 -49.22 0.58 30.02
N ASN A 408 -48.22 0.00 29.38
CA ASN A 408 -47.74 0.42 28.09
C ASN A 408 -47.31 1.91 28.00
N SER A 409 -46.84 2.50 29.11
CA SER A 409 -46.36 3.88 29.16
C SER A 409 -44.82 3.99 29.07
N PRO A 410 -44.27 5.17 28.78
CA PRO A 410 -42.89 5.49 29.12
C PRO A 410 -42.67 5.37 30.62
N ASP A 411 -41.46 5.02 31.04
CA ASP A 411 -41.09 5.05 32.46
C ASP A 411 -40.71 6.48 32.93
N GLU A 412 -40.29 6.59 34.19
CA GLU A 412 -39.92 7.88 34.80
C GLU A 412 -38.70 8.58 34.16
N PHE A 413 -37.93 7.88 33.32
CA PHE A 413 -36.80 8.42 32.57
C PHE A 413 -37.10 8.52 31.06
N GLY A 414 -38.35 8.30 30.64
CA GLY A 414 -38.77 8.36 29.25
C GLY A 414 -38.41 7.11 28.43
N ARG A 415 -37.94 6.02 29.06
CA ARG A 415 -37.64 4.76 28.36
C ARG A 415 -38.93 4.17 27.80
N THR A 416 -38.95 3.91 26.50
CA THR A 416 -40.06 3.26 25.80
C THR A 416 -39.73 1.85 25.32
N GLN A 417 -38.44 1.53 25.14
CA GLN A 417 -37.99 0.19 24.75
C GLN A 417 -37.85 -0.72 25.96
N ARG A 418 -38.68 -1.77 26.04
CA ARG A 418 -38.82 -2.63 27.24
C ARG A 418 -38.15 -4.00 27.13
N GLY A 419 -37.53 -4.29 25.99
CA GLY A 419 -36.94 -5.60 25.71
C GLY A 419 -37.96 -6.72 25.89
N ARG A 420 -37.56 -7.80 26.56
CA ARG A 420 -38.40 -8.96 26.88
C ARG A 420 -38.83 -8.98 28.35
N TRP A 421 -39.02 -7.82 28.99
CA TRP A 421 -39.49 -7.76 30.38
C TRP A 421 -40.89 -8.40 30.55
N THR A 422 -41.06 -9.22 31.58
CA THR A 422 -42.27 -10.02 31.88
C THR A 422 -42.74 -9.93 33.32
N LEU A 423 -41.91 -9.46 34.26
CA LEU A 423 -42.26 -9.37 35.66
C LEU A 423 -43.45 -8.43 35.89
N LYS A 424 -44.49 -8.91 36.58
CA LYS A 424 -45.67 -8.12 36.95
C LYS A 424 -45.37 -7.22 38.15
N PRO A 425 -46.04 -6.06 38.30
CA PRO A 425 -45.85 -5.19 39.45
C PRO A 425 -46.53 -5.75 40.73
N GLY A 426 -45.97 -5.41 41.89
CA GLY A 426 -46.60 -5.61 43.21
C GLY A 426 -46.35 -6.99 43.83
N GLU A 427 -47.06 -7.28 44.93
CA GLU A 427 -46.81 -8.46 45.79
C GLU A 427 -46.80 -9.82 45.07
N THR A 428 -47.42 -9.91 43.89
CA THR A 428 -47.44 -11.15 43.11
C THR A 428 -46.07 -11.56 42.55
N ASN A 429 -45.08 -10.65 42.50
CA ASN A 429 -43.75 -10.94 41.96
C ASN A 429 -42.70 -11.34 43.01
N ARG A 430 -43.06 -11.35 44.30
CA ARG A 430 -42.09 -11.46 45.42
C ARG A 430 -41.32 -12.78 45.41
N ASP A 431 -41.96 -13.85 44.96
CA ASP A 431 -41.37 -15.19 44.85
C ASP A 431 -40.74 -15.49 43.49
N GLU A 432 -40.83 -14.57 42.52
CA GLU A 432 -40.20 -14.70 41.21
C GLU A 432 -38.68 -14.60 41.33
N GLU A 433 -37.98 -15.42 40.53
CA GLU A 433 -36.53 -15.44 40.47
C GLU A 433 -36.01 -14.41 39.46
N ILE A 434 -35.05 -13.60 39.89
CA ILE A 434 -34.38 -12.58 39.09
C ILE A 434 -32.87 -12.74 39.18
N TYR A 435 -32.15 -12.17 38.23
CA TYR A 435 -30.68 -12.14 38.27
C TYR A 435 -30.17 -10.75 38.60
N ILE A 436 -29.19 -10.66 39.51
CA ILE A 436 -28.50 -9.42 39.83
C ILE A 436 -26.98 -9.58 39.71
N GLY A 437 -26.30 -8.52 39.26
CA GLY A 437 -24.84 -8.41 39.23
C GLY A 437 -24.39 -7.00 39.55
N ARG A 438 -23.20 -6.85 40.14
CA ARG A 438 -22.60 -5.53 40.41
C ARG A 438 -21.81 -5.07 39.19
N VAL A 439 -22.02 -3.83 38.75
CA VAL A 439 -21.38 -3.25 37.57
C VAL A 439 -20.85 -1.85 37.84
N THR A 440 -19.88 -1.43 37.03
CA THR A 440 -19.27 -0.10 37.07
C THR A 440 -18.87 0.36 35.66
N PRO A 441 -18.75 1.67 35.37
CA PRO A 441 -18.20 2.15 34.10
C PRO A 441 -16.74 1.73 33.94
N ILE A 442 -16.36 1.39 32.71
CA ILE A 442 -15.03 0.86 32.39
C ILE A 442 -14.51 1.46 31.08
N THR A 443 -13.20 1.68 30.98
CA THR A 443 -12.57 1.95 29.69
C THR A 443 -12.54 0.69 28.84
N HIS A 444 -12.76 0.85 27.54
CA HIS A 444 -12.93 -0.28 26.64
C HIS A 444 -12.01 -0.26 25.43
N PHE A 445 -11.90 0.90 24.76
CA PHE A 445 -11.14 1.05 23.52
C PHE A 445 -10.58 2.47 23.43
N THR A 446 -9.35 2.63 22.94
CA THR A 446 -8.73 3.93 22.67
C THR A 446 -8.71 4.21 21.18
N MET A 447 -9.45 5.22 20.72
CA MET A 447 -9.51 5.60 19.30
C MET A 447 -8.28 6.40 18.86
N GLY A 448 -7.59 7.04 19.81
CA GLY A 448 -6.32 7.69 19.58
C GLY A 448 -5.14 6.74 19.56
N GLY A 449 -4.11 7.13 18.82
CA GLY A 449 -2.89 6.36 18.65
C GLY A 449 -1.93 7.00 17.66
N VAL A 450 -0.98 6.22 17.14
CA VAL A 450 -0.01 6.70 16.15
C VAL A 450 -0.67 7.03 14.79
N ALA A 451 -0.25 8.14 14.18
CA ALA A 451 -0.67 8.52 12.83
C ALA A 451 -0.14 7.52 11.79
N ILE A 452 -1.03 7.07 10.91
CA ILE A 452 -0.70 6.23 9.75
C ILE A 452 -1.33 6.79 8.47
N ASP A 453 -0.77 6.42 7.32
CA ASP A 453 -1.43 6.58 6.02
C ASP A 453 -2.22 5.32 5.63
N GLU A 454 -2.83 5.32 4.43
CA GLU A 454 -3.61 4.20 3.91
C GLU A 454 -2.78 2.93 3.66
N LYS A 455 -1.46 3.04 3.65
CA LYS A 455 -0.48 1.96 3.51
C LYS A 455 0.03 1.46 4.87
N ALA A 456 -0.58 1.92 5.97
CA ALA A 456 -0.21 1.57 7.34
C ALA A 456 1.23 1.99 7.73
N ARG A 457 1.84 2.94 7.00
CA ARG A 457 3.16 3.50 7.34
C ARG A 457 3.01 4.50 8.48
N VAL A 458 3.86 4.41 9.50
CA VAL A 458 3.85 5.35 10.61
C VAL A 458 4.34 6.72 10.14
N LEU A 459 3.65 7.78 10.53
CA LEU A 459 3.96 9.14 10.10
C LEU A 459 4.63 9.97 11.20
N LYS A 460 5.57 10.83 10.79
CA LYS A 460 6.18 11.88 11.62
C LYS A 460 5.92 13.26 11.01
N LYS A 461 6.05 14.29 11.83
CA LYS A 461 5.98 15.68 11.35
C LYS A 461 7.28 16.09 10.65
N SER A 462 7.16 16.66 9.46
CA SER A 462 8.22 17.33 8.71
C SER A 462 7.70 18.67 8.19
N GLY A 463 8.07 19.76 8.87
CA GLY A 463 7.43 21.06 8.67
C GLY A 463 5.93 21.01 9.00
N ASP A 464 5.08 21.45 8.07
CA ASP A 464 3.61 21.41 8.21
C ASP A 464 2.99 20.13 7.62
N LYS A 465 3.80 19.19 7.11
CA LYS A 465 3.32 17.93 6.51
C LYS A 465 3.63 16.74 7.43
N LEU A 466 2.84 15.68 7.30
CA LEU A 466 3.17 14.35 7.83
C LEU A 466 3.85 13.53 6.74
N VAL A 467 4.96 12.87 7.08
CA VAL A 467 5.74 12.02 6.17
C VAL A 467 6.01 10.65 6.80
N PRO A 468 6.09 9.56 6.04
CA PRO A 468 6.40 8.23 6.56
C PRO A 468 7.75 8.15 7.26
N ILE A 469 7.83 7.33 8.32
CA ILE A 469 9.09 6.88 8.93
C ILE A 469 9.53 5.60 8.20
N PRO A 470 10.66 5.61 7.46
CA PRO A 470 11.09 4.45 6.71
C PRO A 470 11.29 3.21 7.60
N GLY A 471 10.78 2.07 7.15
CA GLY A 471 10.90 0.78 7.86
C GLY A 471 9.97 0.59 9.05
N LEU A 472 9.03 1.52 9.31
CA LEU A 472 8.11 1.46 10.44
C LEU A 472 6.64 1.51 10.03
N PHE A 473 5.89 0.50 10.45
CA PHE A 473 4.47 0.32 10.18
C PHE A 473 3.68 0.14 11.48
N ALA A 474 2.37 0.41 11.44
CA ALA A 474 1.49 0.18 12.60
C ALA A 474 0.09 -0.24 12.15
N ALA A 475 -0.55 -1.14 12.91
CA ALA A 475 -1.91 -1.61 12.62
C ALA A 475 -2.70 -1.99 13.89
N GLY A 476 -4.02 -1.79 13.86
CA GLY A 476 -4.92 -2.03 14.98
C GLY A 476 -5.00 -0.85 15.96
N GLU A 477 -5.48 -1.11 17.18
CA GLU A 477 -5.76 -0.09 18.21
C GLU A 477 -4.54 0.74 18.67
N ILE A 478 -3.32 0.40 18.26
CA ILE A 478 -2.14 1.26 18.46
C ILE A 478 -2.22 2.53 17.59
N THR A 479 -3.05 2.52 16.53
CA THR A 479 -3.16 3.58 15.52
C THR A 479 -4.31 4.55 15.82
N GLY A 480 -4.17 5.81 15.37
CA GLY A 480 -5.19 6.84 15.46
C GLY A 480 -5.70 7.29 14.08
N GLY A 481 -6.80 8.04 14.05
CA GLY A 481 -7.34 8.65 12.83
C GLY A 481 -8.57 7.95 12.23
N ILE A 482 -8.71 6.64 12.45
CA ILE A 482 -9.76 5.81 11.82
C ILE A 482 -11.15 6.04 12.46
N HIS A 483 -11.23 6.02 13.79
CA HIS A 483 -12.53 5.97 14.50
C HIS A 483 -12.99 7.31 15.10
N GLY A 484 -12.18 8.37 15.01
CA GLY A 484 -12.52 9.69 15.53
C GLY A 484 -12.98 9.68 17.00
N ASP A 485 -14.17 10.22 17.25
CA ASP A 485 -14.75 10.39 18.59
C ASP A 485 -15.33 9.10 19.18
N ASN A 486 -15.75 8.15 18.35
CA ASN A 486 -16.36 6.92 18.82
C ASN A 486 -16.22 5.80 17.80
N ARG A 487 -15.72 4.65 18.27
CA ARG A 487 -15.65 3.43 17.48
C ARG A 487 -17.00 2.72 17.38
N LEU A 488 -17.39 2.38 16.16
CA LEU A 488 -18.55 1.53 15.88
C LEU A 488 -18.29 0.05 16.28
N GLY A 489 -19.31 -0.61 16.85
CA GLY A 489 -19.21 -2.01 17.28
C GLY A 489 -18.76 -2.93 16.14
N GLY A 490 -17.86 -3.88 16.39
CA GLY A 490 -17.33 -4.78 15.35
C GLY A 490 -16.21 -4.21 14.45
N SER A 491 -16.02 -2.88 14.41
CA SER A 491 -14.98 -2.27 13.56
C SER A 491 -13.55 -2.44 14.09
N SER A 492 -13.35 -2.79 15.36
CA SER A 492 -12.01 -3.05 15.93
C SER A 492 -11.40 -4.36 15.44
N LEU A 493 -12.20 -5.40 15.20
CA LEU A 493 -11.68 -6.62 14.57
C LEU A 493 -11.42 -6.37 13.08
N LEU A 494 -12.27 -5.57 12.43
CA LEU A 494 -12.13 -5.25 11.03
C LEU A 494 -10.85 -4.45 10.75
N GLU A 495 -10.57 -3.38 11.52
CA GLU A 495 -9.33 -2.60 11.34
C GLU A 495 -8.09 -3.48 11.47
N CYS A 496 -8.12 -4.46 12.39
CA CYS A 496 -6.99 -5.34 12.63
C CYS A 496 -6.71 -6.19 11.39
N VAL A 497 -7.74 -6.70 10.72
CA VAL A 497 -7.57 -7.48 9.49
C VAL A 497 -7.15 -6.60 8.33
N VAL A 498 -7.88 -5.51 8.07
CA VAL A 498 -7.64 -4.63 6.91
C VAL A 498 -6.24 -4.01 6.98
N TYR A 499 -5.91 -3.32 8.07
CA TYR A 499 -4.61 -2.64 8.20
C TYR A 499 -3.49 -3.60 8.56
N GLY A 500 -3.78 -4.71 9.26
CA GLY A 500 -2.79 -5.76 9.49
C GLY A 500 -2.32 -6.38 8.17
N ARG A 501 -3.26 -6.81 7.31
CA ARG A 501 -2.92 -7.33 5.98
C ARG A 501 -2.25 -6.27 5.11
N THR A 502 -2.76 -5.04 5.10
CA THR A 502 -2.12 -3.94 4.36
C THR A 502 -0.66 -3.76 4.79
N ALA A 503 -0.38 -3.68 6.09
CA ALA A 503 0.99 -3.54 6.59
C ALA A 503 1.87 -4.74 6.21
N GLY A 504 1.37 -5.98 6.34
CA GLY A 504 2.11 -7.17 5.92
C GLY A 504 2.44 -7.17 4.44
N ALA A 505 1.50 -6.74 3.60
CA ALA A 505 1.70 -6.61 2.17
C ALA A 505 2.70 -5.50 1.81
N GLU A 506 2.59 -4.32 2.42
CA GLU A 506 3.47 -3.18 2.15
C GLU A 506 4.89 -3.40 2.66
N ILE A 507 5.07 -4.11 3.78
CA ILE A 507 6.40 -4.52 4.25
C ILE A 507 7.06 -5.44 3.23
N VAL A 508 6.31 -6.41 2.71
CA VAL A 508 6.86 -7.39 1.76
C VAL A 508 7.03 -6.81 0.38
N ALA A 509 6.12 -5.92 -0.04
CA ALA A 509 6.34 -5.02 -1.15
C ALA A 509 7.65 -4.32 -0.87
N MET A 510 7.84 -3.47 0.15
CA MET A 510 9.13 -2.81 0.43
C MET A 510 10.36 -3.74 0.45
N ILE A 511 10.26 -4.99 0.94
CA ILE A 511 11.36 -5.99 0.91
C ILE A 511 11.67 -6.49 -0.53
N PHE A 512 10.66 -6.57 -1.40
CA PHE A 512 10.80 -6.99 -2.81
C PHE A 512 10.76 -5.82 -3.82
N TYR A 513 10.34 -4.64 -3.36
CA TYR A 513 10.29 -3.33 -4.02
C TYR A 513 11.62 -2.58 -3.83
N ASP A 514 12.70 -3.34 -3.70
CA ASP A 514 13.99 -2.95 -4.29
C ASP A 514 13.86 -2.69 -5.82
N GLY A 515 12.69 -2.86 -6.43
CA GLY A 515 12.38 -2.23 -7.73
C GLY A 515 12.39 -0.69 -7.71
N GLN A 516 12.17 -0.04 -6.56
CA GLN A 516 12.53 1.38 -6.37
C GLN A 516 13.99 1.59 -5.98
N GLU A 517 14.71 0.53 -5.60
CA GLU A 517 16.18 0.60 -5.65
C GLU A 517 16.65 0.70 -7.12
N GLU A 518 15.87 0.37 -8.13
CA GLU A 518 16.30 0.70 -9.50
C GLU A 518 16.12 2.17 -9.89
N LEU A 519 15.54 3.04 -9.05
CA LEU A 519 15.57 4.49 -9.28
C LEU A 519 16.71 5.11 -8.49
N ASP A 520 17.41 6.10 -9.06
CA ASP A 520 18.34 6.88 -8.27
C ASP A 520 17.52 7.77 -7.32
N ASN A 521 17.22 7.27 -6.11
CA ASN A 521 16.26 7.91 -5.21
C ASN A 521 16.70 9.34 -4.84
N LEU A 522 18.01 9.60 -4.83
CA LEU A 522 18.52 10.94 -4.56
C LEU A 522 18.22 11.92 -5.71
N VAL A 523 18.29 11.44 -6.96
CA VAL A 523 17.88 12.21 -8.14
C VAL A 523 16.37 12.39 -8.16
N TRP A 524 15.62 11.36 -7.80
CA TRP A 524 14.16 11.41 -7.74
C TRP A 524 13.69 12.45 -6.70
N ASP A 525 14.19 12.39 -5.47
CA ASP A 525 13.89 13.35 -4.40
C ASP A 525 14.16 14.80 -4.86
N LYS A 526 15.31 15.05 -5.49
CA LYS A 526 15.65 16.38 -6.01
C LYS A 526 14.68 16.84 -7.11
N ASN A 527 14.32 15.96 -8.03
CA ASN A 527 13.41 16.31 -9.11
C ASN A 527 11.98 16.55 -8.61
N ASP A 528 11.55 15.86 -7.55
CA ASP A 528 10.28 16.14 -6.89
C ASP A 528 10.30 17.52 -6.20
N GLU A 529 11.40 17.89 -5.53
CA GLU A 529 11.59 19.24 -4.95
C GLU A 529 11.55 20.33 -6.04
N ASP A 530 12.30 20.14 -7.13
CA ASP A 530 12.36 21.08 -8.26
C ASP A 530 10.98 21.20 -8.96
N THR A 531 10.24 20.10 -9.04
CA THR A 531 8.88 20.06 -9.60
C THR A 531 7.90 20.80 -8.70
N GLU A 532 7.92 20.56 -7.38
CA GLU A 532 7.07 21.31 -6.44
C GLU A 532 7.35 22.81 -6.51
N ALA A 533 8.62 23.21 -6.61
CA ALA A 533 9.03 24.60 -6.74
C ALA A 533 8.52 25.22 -8.05
N ALA A 534 8.68 24.54 -9.18
CA ALA A 534 8.19 24.98 -10.48
C ALA A 534 6.65 25.11 -10.50
N GLN A 535 5.92 24.11 -9.98
CA GLN A 535 4.47 24.14 -9.92
C GLN A 535 3.94 25.30 -9.07
N LYS A 536 4.62 25.64 -7.96
CA LYS A 536 4.28 26.84 -7.16
C LYS A 536 4.42 28.12 -7.98
N GLN A 537 5.47 28.24 -8.80
CA GLN A 537 5.67 29.41 -9.67
C GLN A 537 4.59 29.53 -10.75
N LEU A 538 4.21 28.41 -11.38
CA LEU A 538 3.17 28.37 -12.42
C LEU A 538 1.77 28.74 -11.91
N ARG A 539 1.54 28.64 -10.60
CA ARG A 539 0.28 29.02 -9.93
C ARG A 539 0.23 30.49 -9.51
N LEU A 540 1.34 31.22 -9.57
CA LEU A 540 1.36 32.62 -9.17
C LEU A 540 0.43 33.44 -10.05
N THR A 541 -0.31 34.38 -9.44
CA THR A 541 -1.21 35.29 -10.16
C THR A 541 -0.48 36.03 -11.29
N THR A 542 0.78 36.39 -11.09
CA THR A 542 1.64 37.02 -12.10
C THR A 542 1.91 36.12 -13.29
N PHE A 543 2.00 34.80 -13.11
CA PHE A 543 2.14 33.85 -14.21
C PHE A 543 0.80 33.64 -14.92
N CYS A 544 -0.30 33.51 -14.19
CA CYS A 544 -1.64 33.45 -14.77
C CYS A 544 -1.96 34.69 -15.63
N GLN A 545 -1.53 35.88 -15.20
CA GLN A 545 -1.65 37.11 -15.99
C GLN A 545 -0.86 37.02 -17.29
N LYS A 546 0.36 36.45 -17.29
CA LYS A 546 1.11 36.21 -18.54
C LYS A 546 0.40 35.25 -19.48
N VAL A 547 -0.28 34.25 -18.94
CA VAL A 547 -1.11 33.32 -19.74
C VAL A 547 -2.30 34.05 -20.35
N GLU A 548 -2.98 34.90 -19.59
CA GLU A 548 -4.07 35.74 -20.09
C GLU A 548 -3.58 36.70 -21.17
N ASP A 549 -2.47 37.40 -20.94
CA ASP A 549 -1.85 38.33 -21.89
C ASP A 549 -1.45 37.61 -23.19
N PHE A 550 -0.84 36.43 -23.09
CA PHE A 550 -0.46 35.61 -24.25
C PHE A 550 -1.68 35.22 -25.09
N VAL A 551 -2.74 34.69 -24.46
CA VAL A 551 -3.95 34.30 -25.17
C VAL A 551 -4.65 35.54 -25.76
N GLN A 552 -4.68 36.65 -25.02
CA GLN A 552 -5.25 37.92 -25.49
C GLN A 552 -4.51 38.44 -26.73
N GLU A 553 -3.18 38.41 -26.72
CA GLU A 553 -2.36 38.81 -27.87
C GLU A 553 -2.67 37.94 -29.09
N LYS A 554 -2.78 36.62 -28.90
CA LYS A 554 -3.04 35.66 -29.98
C LYS A 554 -4.41 35.81 -30.63
N PHE A 555 -5.46 36.08 -29.84
CA PHE A 555 -6.83 36.19 -30.36
C PHE A 555 -7.29 37.63 -30.57
N GLY A 556 -6.51 38.62 -30.16
CA GLY A 556 -6.85 40.04 -30.25
C GLY A 556 -8.11 40.44 -29.45
N LYS A 557 -8.49 39.64 -28.45
CA LYS A 557 -9.70 39.82 -27.64
C LYS A 557 -9.41 39.60 -26.16
N PRO A 558 -10.14 40.27 -25.25
CA PRO A 558 -9.98 40.05 -23.82
C PRO A 558 -10.03 38.55 -23.47
N ALA A 559 -9.00 38.09 -22.78
CA ALA A 559 -8.85 36.71 -22.35
C ALA A 559 -8.78 36.65 -20.82
N LYS A 560 -9.44 35.66 -20.22
CA LYS A 560 -9.44 35.46 -18.78
C LYS A 560 -9.29 34.00 -18.44
N HIS A 561 -8.31 33.69 -17.59
CA HIS A 561 -8.10 32.35 -17.09
C HIS A 561 -9.25 31.95 -16.15
N ILE A 562 -9.71 30.72 -16.32
CA ILE A 562 -10.77 30.09 -15.55
C ILE A 562 -10.13 29.06 -14.63
N THR A 563 -10.28 29.28 -13.32
CA THR A 563 -9.77 28.37 -12.30
C THR A 563 -10.65 27.11 -12.16
N PRO A 564 -10.07 25.98 -11.71
CA PRO A 564 -8.67 25.78 -11.34
C PRO A 564 -7.74 25.50 -12.53
N ILE A 565 -6.44 25.71 -12.34
CA ILE A 565 -5.39 25.18 -13.22
C ILE A 565 -5.39 23.65 -13.09
N ILE A 566 -5.28 22.93 -14.21
CA ILE A 566 -5.18 21.48 -14.22
C ILE A 566 -3.71 21.11 -14.32
N VAL A 567 -3.19 20.41 -13.33
CA VAL A 567 -1.80 19.94 -13.32
C VAL A 567 -1.81 18.46 -13.67
N GLY A 568 -1.38 18.14 -14.89
CA GLY A 568 -1.15 16.77 -15.34
C GLY A 568 0.26 16.28 -15.01
N GLY A 569 0.59 15.07 -15.49
CA GLY A 569 1.90 14.47 -15.30
C GLY A 569 3.02 15.29 -15.94
N PHE A 570 2.89 15.63 -17.22
CA PHE A 570 3.95 16.34 -17.98
C PHE A 570 3.51 17.68 -18.57
N ASN A 571 2.25 18.06 -18.39
CA ASN A 571 1.69 19.32 -18.86
C ASN A 571 0.85 20.00 -17.76
N VAL A 572 0.94 21.32 -17.69
CA VAL A 572 0.01 22.19 -16.96
C VAL A 572 -0.97 22.81 -17.95
N LEU A 573 -2.27 22.69 -17.68
CA LEU A 573 -3.34 23.15 -18.55
C LEU A 573 -4.04 24.37 -17.94
N TYR A 574 -4.08 25.46 -18.70
CA TYR A 574 -4.83 26.66 -18.38
C TYR A 574 -6.05 26.74 -19.27
N ARG A 575 -7.23 26.69 -18.66
CA ARG A 575 -8.48 26.98 -19.36
C ARG A 575 -8.67 28.49 -19.43
N VAL A 576 -8.78 29.04 -20.62
CA VAL A 576 -8.87 30.49 -20.85
C VAL A 576 -10.12 30.81 -21.65
N ARG A 577 -10.97 31.65 -21.08
CA ARG A 577 -12.14 32.19 -21.77
C ARG A 577 -11.74 33.41 -22.58
N VAL A 578 -12.03 33.38 -23.87
CA VAL A 578 -11.83 34.52 -24.76
C VAL A 578 -13.19 35.12 -25.10
N GLU A 579 -13.33 36.44 -24.94
CA GLU A 579 -14.61 37.12 -25.14
C GLU A 579 -15.18 36.88 -26.56
N GLY A 580 -16.45 36.48 -26.64
CA GLY A 580 -17.12 36.21 -27.91
C GLY A 580 -16.60 34.98 -28.66
N MET A 581 -15.93 34.04 -27.97
CA MET A 581 -15.55 32.73 -28.50
C MET A 581 -16.17 31.60 -27.65
N SER A 582 -16.62 30.54 -28.33
CA SER A 582 -17.05 29.30 -27.71
C SER A 582 -16.67 28.14 -28.65
N PRO A 583 -16.03 27.06 -28.16
CA PRO A 583 -15.69 26.77 -26.76
C PRO A 583 -14.54 27.63 -26.18
N ASP A 584 -14.26 27.48 -24.86
CA ASP A 584 -13.09 28.08 -24.20
C ASP A 584 -11.79 27.50 -24.81
N VAL A 585 -10.68 28.25 -24.73
CA VAL A 585 -9.35 27.82 -25.22
C VAL A 585 -8.59 27.11 -24.09
N MET A 586 -7.80 26.10 -24.43
CA MET A 586 -6.90 25.43 -23.49
C MET A 586 -5.45 25.68 -23.89
N LEU A 587 -4.68 26.36 -23.02
CA LEU A 587 -3.24 26.48 -23.17
C LEU A 587 -2.57 25.33 -22.41
N ARG A 588 -1.72 24.55 -23.10
CA ARG A 588 -0.93 23.47 -22.51
C ARG A 588 0.52 23.92 -22.42
N VAL A 589 1.11 23.83 -21.24
CA VAL A 589 2.50 24.22 -20.97
C VAL A 589 3.23 23.00 -20.40
N PRO A 590 4.34 22.54 -21.01
CA PRO A 590 5.14 21.46 -20.45
C PRO A 590 5.57 21.76 -19.00
N CYS A 591 5.41 20.79 -18.11
CA CYS A 591 5.86 20.90 -16.73
C CYS A 591 7.38 21.14 -16.69
N PRO A 592 7.85 22.28 -16.13
CA PRO A 592 9.26 22.50 -15.89
C PRO A 592 9.80 21.39 -14.98
N SER A 593 11.07 21.03 -15.15
CA SER A 593 11.77 19.96 -14.42
C SER A 593 11.32 18.52 -14.75
N LEU A 594 10.07 18.28 -15.16
CA LEU A 594 9.59 16.95 -15.56
C LEU A 594 9.79 16.64 -17.05
N VAL A 595 9.84 17.67 -17.91
CA VAL A 595 10.04 17.51 -19.35
C VAL A 595 11.44 17.99 -19.75
N PRO A 596 12.38 17.07 -20.06
CA PRO A 596 13.76 17.47 -20.38
C PRO A 596 13.90 18.25 -21.68
N PHE A 597 13.00 18.02 -22.65
CA PHE A 597 13.01 18.60 -23.99
C PHE A 597 11.67 19.30 -24.30
N PRO A 598 11.31 20.40 -23.60
CA PRO A 598 9.96 20.97 -23.64
C PRO A 598 9.57 21.51 -25.02
N GLY A 599 10.49 22.18 -25.73
CA GLY A 599 10.25 22.68 -27.09
C GLY A 599 10.06 21.56 -28.10
N GLU A 600 10.95 20.55 -28.10
CA GLU A 600 10.85 19.40 -29.01
C GLU A 600 9.55 18.60 -28.74
N LYS A 601 9.24 18.33 -27.46
CA LYS A 601 7.98 17.64 -27.06
C LYS A 601 6.76 18.37 -27.61
N THR A 602 6.70 19.69 -27.43
CA THR A 602 5.54 20.51 -27.83
C THR A 602 5.32 20.45 -29.34
N ILE A 603 6.39 20.56 -30.13
CA ILE A 603 6.33 20.47 -31.60
C ILE A 603 5.85 19.08 -32.03
N TYR A 604 6.38 18.02 -31.41
CA TYR A 604 6.06 16.64 -31.79
C TYR A 604 4.62 16.28 -31.44
N GLU A 605 4.16 16.68 -30.26
CA GLU A 605 2.79 16.46 -29.79
C GLU A 605 1.78 17.17 -30.72
N ALA A 606 2.04 18.43 -31.07
CA ALA A 606 1.17 19.20 -31.96
C ALA A 606 1.18 18.65 -33.39
N ALA A 607 2.35 18.32 -33.95
CA ALA A 607 2.47 17.72 -35.28
C ALA A 607 1.76 16.37 -35.35
N THR A 608 1.85 15.56 -34.30
CA THR A 608 1.13 14.29 -34.18
C THR A 608 -0.38 14.52 -34.17
N ALA A 609 -0.87 15.44 -33.34
CA ALA A 609 -2.29 15.77 -33.28
C ALA A 609 -2.83 16.25 -34.63
N CYS A 610 -2.12 17.15 -35.32
CA CYS A 610 -2.47 17.60 -36.68
C CYS A 610 -2.49 16.44 -37.68
N MET A 611 -1.44 15.60 -37.69
CA MET A 611 -1.35 14.47 -38.61
C MET A 611 -2.47 13.46 -38.39
N VAL A 612 -2.78 13.11 -37.14
CA VAL A 612 -3.88 12.17 -36.82
C VAL A 612 -5.22 12.78 -37.23
N ALA A 613 -5.45 14.07 -36.96
CA ALA A 613 -6.68 14.77 -37.36
C ALA A 613 -6.86 14.84 -38.88
N GLU A 614 -5.78 15.00 -39.65
CA GLU A 614 -5.82 15.08 -41.11
C GLU A 614 -5.89 13.72 -41.81
N ARG A 615 -5.36 12.67 -41.18
CA ARG A 615 -5.21 11.33 -41.80
C ARG A 615 -6.21 10.30 -41.28
N THR A 616 -6.99 10.62 -40.25
CA THR A 616 -7.95 9.68 -39.63
C THR A 616 -9.28 10.37 -39.35
N GLU A 617 -10.32 9.58 -39.09
CA GLU A 617 -11.63 10.07 -38.64
C GLU A 617 -11.70 10.23 -37.10
N LEU A 618 -10.58 10.04 -36.40
CA LEU A 618 -10.56 10.15 -34.94
C LEU A 618 -10.85 11.59 -34.51
N PRO A 619 -11.70 11.80 -33.51
CA PRO A 619 -11.99 13.14 -33.02
C PRO A 619 -10.78 13.67 -32.24
N ILE A 620 -10.01 14.58 -32.85
CA ILE A 620 -8.83 15.20 -32.23
C ILE A 620 -9.12 16.68 -31.95
N PRO A 621 -8.77 17.21 -30.75
CA PRO A 621 -8.82 18.65 -30.52
C PRO A 621 -7.93 19.40 -31.51
N ARG A 622 -8.51 20.36 -32.23
CA ARG A 622 -7.78 21.14 -33.24
C ARG A 622 -6.68 21.99 -32.59
N PRO A 623 -5.39 21.77 -32.90
CA PRO A 623 -4.33 22.67 -32.47
C PRO A 623 -4.51 24.03 -33.14
N MET A 624 -4.59 25.10 -32.35
CA MET A 624 -4.73 26.46 -32.87
C MET A 624 -3.37 27.15 -33.08
N ASP A 625 -2.40 26.87 -32.20
CA ASP A 625 -1.03 27.39 -32.24
C ASP A 625 -0.10 26.47 -31.40
N PHE A 626 1.20 26.46 -31.70
CA PHE A 626 2.26 25.73 -30.97
C PHE A 626 3.67 26.22 -31.36
N GLY A 627 4.66 26.11 -30.46
CA GLY A 627 6.08 26.42 -30.73
C GLY A 627 6.69 27.54 -29.87
N ASP A 628 7.99 27.81 -30.05
CA ASP A 628 8.78 28.81 -29.28
C ASP A 628 8.87 30.19 -29.97
N GLU A 629 8.67 30.25 -31.30
CA GLU A 629 8.60 31.51 -32.07
C GLU A 629 7.49 31.40 -33.11
N SER A 630 6.43 32.21 -32.95
CA SER A 630 5.31 32.23 -33.87
C SER A 630 5.68 32.91 -35.19
N ASN A 631 6.07 32.12 -36.17
CA ASN A 631 6.04 32.46 -37.59
C ASN A 631 5.84 31.16 -38.40
N LEU A 632 4.61 30.63 -38.42
CA LEU A 632 4.25 29.53 -39.32
C LEU A 632 3.28 30.02 -40.39
N VAL A 633 3.74 30.00 -41.63
CA VAL A 633 2.91 30.04 -42.84
C VAL A 633 2.60 28.60 -43.22
N GLN A 634 1.32 28.25 -43.21
CA GLN A 634 0.83 26.97 -43.75
C GLN A 634 1.06 26.98 -45.26
N THR A 635 1.96 26.14 -45.77
CA THR A 635 2.10 25.90 -47.21
C THR A 635 1.03 24.91 -47.67
N GLU A 636 0.52 25.07 -48.89
CA GLU A 636 -0.63 24.32 -49.46
C GLU A 636 -0.39 22.80 -49.66
N GLU A 637 0.80 22.27 -49.32
CA GLU A 637 1.12 20.84 -49.38
C GLU A 637 1.63 20.35 -48.00
N ALA A 638 0.77 19.71 -47.21
CA ALA A 638 1.12 19.16 -45.90
C ALA A 638 1.74 17.76 -46.02
N THR A 639 3.05 17.69 -46.28
CA THR A 639 3.84 16.47 -46.13
C THR A 639 4.42 16.39 -44.72
N TYR A 640 4.14 15.31 -43.98
CA TYR A 640 4.75 15.04 -42.67
C TYR A 640 5.96 14.13 -42.83
N GLU A 641 7.07 14.48 -42.18
CA GLU A 641 8.31 13.69 -42.20
C GLU A 641 8.88 13.52 -40.78
N VAL A 642 9.64 12.44 -40.56
CA VAL A 642 10.34 12.21 -39.30
C VAL A 642 11.57 13.10 -39.26
N ALA A 643 11.47 14.20 -38.51
CA ALA A 643 12.46 15.28 -38.50
C ALA A 643 13.64 15.06 -37.51
N GLY A 644 13.62 14.00 -36.70
CA GLY A 644 14.65 13.76 -35.70
C GLY A 644 14.42 12.55 -34.81
N ARG A 645 15.15 12.49 -33.70
CA ARG A 645 15.08 11.37 -32.74
C ARG A 645 13.70 11.24 -32.12
N PRO A 646 13.24 10.03 -31.80
CA PRO A 646 12.04 9.84 -31.00
C PRO A 646 12.25 10.35 -29.57
N LEU A 647 11.24 11.02 -29.02
CA LEU A 647 11.20 11.45 -27.62
C LEU A 647 10.36 10.46 -26.81
N SER A 648 10.95 9.30 -26.52
CA SER A 648 10.27 8.25 -25.74
C SER A 648 10.14 8.64 -24.26
N HIS A 649 9.16 8.05 -23.58
CA HIS A 649 9.00 8.20 -22.13
C HIS A 649 10.26 7.71 -21.39
N ASN A 650 10.86 6.60 -21.85
CA ASN A 650 12.08 6.04 -21.29
C ASN A 650 13.26 7.02 -21.31
N MET A 651 13.44 7.80 -22.39
CA MET A 651 14.49 8.82 -22.46
C MET A 651 14.26 9.95 -21.45
N ALA A 652 13.01 10.35 -21.24
CA ALA A 652 12.68 11.36 -20.23
C ALA A 652 12.98 10.84 -18.82
N ASP A 653 12.57 9.60 -18.53
CA ASP A 653 12.87 8.94 -17.26
C ASP A 653 14.36 8.71 -17.05
N MET A 654 15.13 8.38 -18.09
CA MET A 654 16.59 8.24 -18.00
C MET A 654 17.28 9.51 -17.49
N ILE A 655 16.81 10.68 -17.90
CA ILE A 655 17.31 11.95 -17.37
C ILE A 655 16.78 12.19 -15.95
N ARG A 656 15.48 11.99 -15.74
CA ARG A 656 14.78 12.38 -14.51
C ARG A 656 14.98 11.41 -13.34
N LEU A 657 15.24 10.14 -13.60
CA LEU A 657 15.24 9.09 -12.59
C LEU A 657 16.62 8.42 -12.45
N ALA A 658 17.51 8.63 -13.42
CA ALA A 658 18.86 8.08 -13.42
C ALA A 658 19.96 9.13 -13.66
N ASN A 659 19.60 10.41 -13.82
CA ASN A 659 20.53 11.53 -14.04
C ASN A 659 21.53 11.26 -15.19
N ILE A 660 21.03 10.64 -16.26
CA ILE A 660 21.84 10.31 -17.42
C ILE A 660 22.12 11.59 -18.21
N PRO A 661 23.37 11.84 -18.64
CA PRO A 661 23.69 13.04 -19.39
C PRO A 661 22.96 13.08 -20.74
N ARG A 662 22.42 14.25 -21.11
CA ARG A 662 21.69 14.43 -22.37
C ARG A 662 22.52 14.09 -23.60
N SER A 663 23.85 14.26 -23.52
CA SER A 663 24.82 13.94 -24.56
C SER A 663 24.99 12.44 -24.83
N ILE A 664 24.48 11.58 -23.95
CA ILE A 664 24.48 10.11 -24.11
C ILE A 664 23.24 9.62 -24.86
N LEU A 665 22.14 10.37 -24.80
CA LEU A 665 20.95 10.06 -25.58
C LEU A 665 21.20 10.30 -27.09
N PRO A 666 20.43 9.65 -27.98
CA PRO A 666 20.57 9.87 -29.42
C PRO A 666 20.59 11.36 -29.80
N PRO A 667 21.42 11.79 -30.76
CA PRO A 667 21.45 13.18 -31.24
C PRO A 667 20.09 13.63 -31.78
N ARG A 668 19.79 14.93 -31.70
CA ARG A 668 18.48 15.49 -32.10
C ARG A 668 18.09 15.16 -33.54
N ASP A 669 19.05 15.18 -34.45
CA ASP A 669 18.93 14.91 -35.89
C ASP A 669 18.98 13.40 -36.24
N LYS A 670 19.11 12.52 -35.25
CA LYS A 670 19.19 11.07 -35.48
C LYS A 670 17.84 10.51 -35.91
N ILE A 671 17.78 9.99 -37.13
CA ILE A 671 16.68 9.19 -37.65
C ILE A 671 17.09 7.71 -37.76
N TYR A 672 16.09 6.83 -37.76
CA TYR A 672 16.25 5.38 -37.85
C TYR A 672 15.59 4.86 -39.13
N GLY A 673 16.34 4.13 -39.95
CA GLY A 673 15.84 3.58 -41.22
C GLY A 673 15.24 2.19 -41.09
N THR A 674 15.58 1.45 -40.03
CA THR A 674 15.15 0.06 -39.83
C THR A 674 14.81 -0.23 -38.37
N ALA A 675 14.02 -1.29 -38.13
CA ALA A 675 13.73 -1.79 -36.79
C ALA A 675 15.00 -2.22 -36.04
N ASP A 676 15.99 -2.76 -36.75
CA ASP A 676 17.26 -3.23 -36.16
C ASP A 676 18.10 -2.08 -35.60
N GLU A 677 18.18 -0.95 -36.34
CA GLU A 677 18.83 0.26 -35.87
C GLU A 677 18.13 0.81 -34.61
N TRP A 678 16.80 0.72 -34.55
CA TRP A 678 16.04 1.17 -33.39
C TRP A 678 16.23 0.27 -32.17
N TYR A 679 16.11 -1.05 -32.31
CA TYR A 679 16.39 -1.99 -31.23
C TYR A 679 17.83 -1.86 -30.71
N THR A 680 18.79 -1.57 -31.60
CA THR A 680 20.18 -1.31 -31.20
C THR A 680 20.27 -0.07 -30.32
N ALA A 681 19.62 1.04 -30.70
CA ALA A 681 19.59 2.25 -29.87
C ALA A 681 18.90 2.02 -28.51
N LEU A 682 17.82 1.25 -28.47
CA LEU A 682 17.15 0.86 -27.22
C LEU A 682 18.09 0.05 -26.31
N ALA A 683 18.80 -0.94 -26.87
CA ALA A 683 19.76 -1.74 -26.13
C ALA A 683 20.94 -0.90 -25.59
N GLU A 684 21.44 0.04 -26.38
CA GLU A 684 22.48 0.98 -25.96
C GLU A 684 21.99 1.92 -24.85
N MET A 685 20.71 2.30 -24.84
CA MET A 685 20.12 3.05 -23.73
C MET A 685 20.04 2.22 -22.43
N HIS A 686 19.77 0.91 -22.50
CA HIS A 686 19.86 0.05 -21.31
C HIS A 686 21.29 -0.01 -20.75
N ILE A 687 22.30 -0.08 -21.64
CA ILE A 687 23.71 0.01 -21.25
C ILE A 687 24.02 1.37 -20.63
N ALA A 688 23.52 2.47 -21.20
CA ALA A 688 23.68 3.81 -20.65
C ALA A 688 23.11 3.92 -19.23
N GLN A 689 21.90 3.40 -18.99
CA GLN A 689 21.32 3.35 -17.64
C GLN A 689 22.25 2.61 -16.67
N LEU A 690 22.72 1.42 -17.06
CA LEU A 690 23.64 0.64 -16.24
C LEU A 690 24.93 1.41 -15.92
N ILE A 691 25.43 2.23 -16.84
CA ILE A 691 26.70 2.96 -16.68
C ILE A 691 26.55 4.22 -15.83
N PHE A 692 25.48 4.99 -16.05
CA PHE A 692 25.36 6.35 -15.55
C PHE A 692 24.45 6.49 -14.35
N GLN A 693 23.51 5.57 -14.15
CA GLN A 693 22.77 5.53 -12.90
C GLN A 693 23.73 5.21 -11.77
N HIS A 694 23.84 6.13 -10.82
CA HIS A 694 24.87 6.08 -9.79
C HIS A 694 24.34 5.37 -8.54
N ASN A 695 23.16 5.76 -8.08
CA ASN A 695 22.58 5.21 -6.87
C ASN A 695 21.59 4.09 -7.16
N ASP A 696 21.53 3.17 -6.21
CA ASP A 696 20.49 2.17 -5.99
C ASP A 696 20.38 1.05 -7.05
N LEU A 697 20.82 1.28 -8.30
CA LEU A 697 20.67 0.31 -9.39
C LEU A 697 21.25 -1.07 -9.10
N ILE A 698 22.30 -1.17 -8.28
CA ILE A 698 23.05 -2.42 -8.04
C ILE A 698 22.96 -2.84 -6.58
N THR A 699 22.31 -3.98 -6.33
CA THR A 699 22.10 -4.51 -4.98
C THR A 699 23.27 -5.38 -4.51
N SER A 700 23.84 -6.19 -5.40
CA SER A 700 25.01 -7.05 -5.15
C SER A 700 25.99 -7.06 -6.32
N GLU A 701 27.19 -7.64 -6.14
CA GLU A 701 28.10 -7.83 -7.27
C GLU A 701 27.52 -8.76 -8.34
N ASP A 702 26.81 -9.81 -7.91
CA ASP A 702 26.20 -10.77 -8.82
C ASP A 702 24.97 -10.20 -9.53
N ASP A 703 24.21 -9.32 -8.87
CA ASP A 703 23.18 -8.49 -9.53
C ASP A 703 23.79 -7.60 -10.62
N CYS A 704 24.94 -6.97 -10.33
CA CYS A 704 25.68 -6.21 -11.34
C CYS A 704 26.09 -7.08 -12.54
N ARG A 705 26.58 -8.29 -12.30
CA ARG A 705 26.94 -9.25 -13.37
C ARG A 705 25.70 -9.69 -14.17
N ASN A 706 24.58 -9.97 -13.51
CA ASN A 706 23.30 -10.26 -14.16
C ASN A 706 22.87 -9.14 -15.10
N LYS A 707 22.83 -7.91 -14.59
CA LYS A 707 22.43 -6.71 -15.34
C LYS A 707 23.35 -6.41 -16.51
N TYR A 708 24.65 -6.66 -16.34
CA TYR A 708 25.65 -6.48 -17.39
C TYR A 708 25.48 -7.53 -18.51
N VAL A 709 25.45 -8.81 -18.14
CA VAL A 709 25.37 -9.92 -19.10
C VAL A 709 24.06 -9.90 -19.89
N SER A 710 22.92 -9.61 -19.24
CA SER A 710 21.62 -9.50 -19.92
C SER A 710 21.61 -8.41 -20.98
N ARG A 711 22.12 -7.21 -20.66
CA ARG A 711 22.15 -6.05 -21.58
C ARG A 711 23.13 -6.23 -22.73
N GLU A 712 24.31 -6.83 -22.51
CA GLU A 712 25.27 -7.12 -23.58
C GLU A 712 24.75 -8.18 -24.55
N LEU A 713 24.14 -9.25 -24.05
CA LEU A 713 23.52 -10.26 -24.92
C LEU A 713 22.36 -9.67 -25.72
N PHE A 714 21.52 -8.86 -25.09
CA PHE A 714 20.42 -8.18 -25.75
C PHE A 714 20.91 -7.22 -26.84
N ARG A 715 21.93 -6.41 -26.55
CA ARG A 715 22.57 -5.51 -27.53
C ARG A 715 23.18 -6.28 -28.69
N ARG A 716 23.86 -7.39 -28.43
CA ARG A 716 24.43 -8.23 -29.49
C ARG A 716 23.35 -8.82 -30.40
N LEU A 717 22.23 -9.28 -29.84
CA LEU A 717 21.10 -9.75 -30.63
C LEU A 717 20.49 -8.61 -31.46
N ALA A 718 20.41 -7.40 -30.91
CA ALA A 718 19.93 -6.21 -31.62
C ALA A 718 20.83 -5.88 -32.83
N LYS A 719 22.15 -5.76 -32.63
CA LYS A 719 23.12 -5.49 -33.71
C LYS A 719 23.11 -6.57 -34.80
N ALA A 720 22.79 -7.81 -34.44
CA ALA A 720 22.71 -8.93 -35.37
C ALA A 720 21.38 -9.01 -36.15
N GLY A 721 20.47 -8.05 -35.98
CA GLY A 721 19.14 -8.04 -36.62
C GLY A 721 18.23 -9.19 -36.17
N ARG A 722 18.48 -9.74 -34.98
CA ARG A 722 17.80 -10.92 -34.47
C ARG A 722 16.52 -10.57 -33.70
N LEU A 723 16.50 -9.44 -33.00
CA LEU A 723 15.34 -9.04 -32.20
C LEU A 723 14.12 -8.68 -33.06
N SER A 724 14.31 -8.00 -34.19
CA SER A 724 13.21 -7.58 -35.08
C SER A 724 12.46 -8.73 -35.75
N THR A 725 13.08 -9.93 -35.78
CA THR A 725 12.54 -11.15 -36.40
C THR A 725 12.09 -12.20 -35.38
N PHE A 726 12.40 -12.01 -34.09
CA PHE A 726 12.06 -12.94 -33.01
C PHE A 726 10.56 -13.21 -32.94
N GLY A 727 10.16 -14.49 -32.85
CA GLY A 727 8.75 -14.88 -32.72
C GLY A 727 7.88 -14.66 -33.96
N PHE A 728 8.49 -14.36 -35.13
CA PHE A 728 7.84 -14.39 -36.44
C PHE A 728 8.28 -15.63 -37.23
N SER A 729 7.70 -15.87 -38.40
CA SER A 729 8.15 -16.95 -39.32
C SER A 729 9.61 -16.80 -39.77
N ASN A 730 10.17 -15.59 -39.61
CA ASN A 730 11.56 -15.25 -39.92
C ASN A 730 12.54 -15.62 -38.79
N ASP A 731 12.04 -15.97 -37.60
CA ASP A 731 12.88 -16.40 -36.48
C ASP A 731 13.51 -17.77 -36.79
N LYS A 732 14.81 -17.76 -37.07
CA LYS A 732 15.60 -18.96 -37.36
C LYS A 732 16.78 -19.14 -36.41
N TRP A 733 16.81 -18.38 -35.32
CA TRP A 733 17.98 -18.27 -34.46
C TRP A 733 17.67 -18.57 -33.00
N SER A 734 16.45 -18.27 -32.54
CA SER A 734 16.10 -18.45 -31.13
C SER A 734 15.92 -19.91 -30.78
N HIS A 735 16.15 -20.29 -29.51
CA HIS A 735 15.84 -21.64 -29.05
C HIS A 735 14.38 -22.02 -29.31
N GLN A 736 13.45 -21.08 -29.13
CA GLN A 736 12.03 -21.35 -29.36
C GLN A 736 11.69 -21.63 -30.84
N SER A 737 12.44 -21.08 -31.81
CA SER A 737 12.19 -21.34 -33.23
C SER A 737 12.35 -22.81 -33.60
N SER A 738 13.17 -23.56 -32.86
CA SER A 738 13.30 -25.02 -33.04
C SER A 738 12.07 -25.81 -32.57
N LYS A 739 11.23 -25.20 -31.72
CA LYS A 739 10.06 -25.82 -31.09
C LYS A 739 8.74 -25.40 -31.77
N ILE A 740 8.75 -24.36 -32.62
CA ILE A 740 7.55 -23.79 -33.27
C ILE A 740 7.69 -23.89 -34.79
N SER A 741 6.68 -24.41 -35.49
CA SER A 741 6.71 -24.56 -36.95
C SER A 741 6.62 -23.19 -37.65
N PRO A 742 7.58 -22.78 -38.50
CA PRO A 742 7.55 -21.48 -39.15
C PRO A 742 6.30 -21.23 -40.00
N GLU A 743 5.68 -22.26 -40.57
CA GLU A 743 4.47 -22.15 -41.40
C GLU A 743 3.23 -21.72 -40.59
N THR A 744 3.31 -21.81 -39.26
CA THR A 744 2.21 -21.42 -38.36
C THR A 744 2.27 -19.96 -37.92
N LEU A 745 3.42 -19.31 -38.08
CA LEU A 745 3.66 -17.93 -37.65
C LEU A 745 3.51 -16.94 -38.80
N LEU A 746 3.14 -15.71 -38.47
CA LEU A 746 3.10 -14.61 -39.42
C LEU A 746 4.51 -14.06 -39.72
N PRO A 747 4.71 -13.49 -40.93
CA PRO A 747 5.97 -12.85 -41.28
C PRO A 747 6.16 -11.54 -40.53
N ALA A 748 7.44 -11.21 -40.28
CA ALA A 748 7.83 -9.90 -39.79
C ALA A 748 7.50 -8.82 -40.84
N PRO A 749 7.13 -7.60 -40.43
CA PRO A 749 6.89 -6.49 -41.36
C PRO A 749 8.10 -6.22 -42.28
N SER A 750 7.82 -5.81 -43.53
CA SER A 750 8.87 -5.48 -44.50
C SER A 750 9.58 -4.16 -44.12
N SER A 751 10.82 -3.96 -44.59
CA SER A 751 11.55 -2.70 -44.34
C SER A 751 10.95 -1.48 -45.06
N SER A 752 9.99 -1.66 -45.97
CA SER A 752 9.19 -0.57 -46.54
C SER A 752 7.95 -0.23 -45.71
N ASP A 753 7.50 -1.15 -44.84
CA ASP A 753 6.39 -0.97 -43.87
C ASP A 753 6.91 -0.64 -42.47
N SER A 754 8.08 0.02 -42.39
CA SER A 754 8.95 -0.08 -41.20
C SER A 754 8.43 0.60 -39.94
N PHE A 755 7.76 1.74 -40.05
CA PHE A 755 7.44 2.58 -38.88
C PHE A 755 5.98 3.04 -38.88
N ARG A 756 5.41 3.11 -37.68
CA ARG A 756 4.05 3.56 -37.38
C ARG A 756 4.08 4.51 -36.19
N LEU A 757 3.04 5.31 -36.02
CA LEU A 757 2.88 6.08 -34.79
C LEU A 757 2.73 5.13 -33.59
N TRP A 758 3.46 5.45 -32.53
CA TRP A 758 3.43 4.75 -31.26
C TRP A 758 3.45 5.77 -30.12
N GLY A 759 2.52 5.66 -29.18
CA GLY A 759 2.46 6.48 -27.97
C GLY A 759 2.78 5.66 -26.73
N ASP A 760 3.87 6.00 -26.03
CA ASP A 760 4.26 5.27 -24.81
C ASP A 760 3.26 5.44 -23.66
N ASP A 761 2.54 6.56 -23.60
CA ASP A 761 1.52 6.86 -22.58
C ASP A 761 0.08 6.72 -23.10
N PHE A 762 -0.15 6.22 -24.33
CA PHE A 762 -1.50 6.10 -24.88
C PHE A 762 -2.27 4.93 -24.22
N ARG A 763 -3.29 5.27 -23.43
CA ARG A 763 -4.13 4.36 -22.63
C ARG A 763 -5.57 4.88 -22.50
N ALA A 764 -6.41 4.17 -21.76
CA ALA A 764 -7.82 4.54 -21.56
C ALA A 764 -8.01 5.99 -21.03
N GLY A 765 -7.07 6.51 -20.23
CA GLY A 765 -7.11 7.89 -19.73
C GLY A 765 -6.97 8.98 -20.80
N ASN A 766 -6.55 8.62 -22.02
CA ASN A 766 -6.39 9.54 -23.16
C ASN A 766 -7.67 9.66 -24.01
N ILE A 767 -8.73 8.92 -23.66
CA ILE A 767 -9.97 8.85 -24.43
C ILE A 767 -11.08 9.55 -23.64
N LEU A 768 -11.60 10.63 -24.18
CA LEU A 768 -12.78 11.31 -23.64
C LEU A 768 -14.04 10.69 -24.22
N LEU A 769 -15.00 10.38 -23.34
CA LEU A 769 -16.33 9.90 -23.73
C LEU A 769 -17.37 11.00 -23.52
N ALA A 770 -18.37 11.04 -24.39
CA ALA A 770 -19.58 11.83 -24.20
C ALA A 770 -20.51 11.15 -23.19
N GLU A 771 -21.59 11.83 -22.78
CA GLU A 771 -22.64 11.23 -21.94
C GLU A 771 -23.34 10.03 -22.61
N SER A 772 -23.19 9.87 -23.93
CA SER A 772 -23.68 8.74 -24.73
C SER A 772 -22.71 7.55 -24.78
N ASP A 773 -21.57 7.60 -24.06
CA ASP A 773 -20.44 6.67 -24.17
C ASP A 773 -19.74 6.63 -25.55
N GLU A 774 -20.07 7.56 -26.45
CA GLU A 774 -19.35 7.74 -27.71
C GLU A 774 -18.02 8.46 -27.48
N ILE A 775 -17.00 8.10 -28.27
CA ILE A 775 -15.69 8.77 -28.19
C ILE A 775 -15.85 10.23 -28.64
N ALA A 776 -15.68 11.15 -27.68
CA ALA A 776 -15.79 12.59 -27.90
C ALA A 776 -14.47 13.20 -28.38
N ALA A 777 -13.34 12.75 -27.84
CA ALA A 777 -12.01 13.16 -28.29
C ALA A 777 -10.91 12.20 -27.82
N LEU A 778 -9.85 12.06 -28.62
CA LEU A 778 -8.58 11.51 -28.17
C LEU A 778 -7.63 12.66 -27.86
N ILE A 779 -7.11 12.66 -26.64
CA ILE A 779 -6.29 13.74 -26.10
C ILE A 779 -4.92 13.22 -25.68
N ASP A 780 -4.02 14.15 -25.36
CA ASP A 780 -2.78 13.84 -24.66
C ASP A 780 -1.85 12.90 -25.46
N TRP A 781 -1.34 13.41 -26.59
CA TRP A 781 -0.45 12.71 -27.53
C TRP A 781 1.03 12.72 -27.09
N GLU A 782 1.27 12.80 -25.79
CA GLU A 782 2.61 12.86 -25.22
C GLU A 782 3.42 11.60 -25.51
N PHE A 783 4.74 11.78 -25.70
CA PHE A 783 5.66 10.68 -26.00
C PHE A 783 5.20 9.82 -27.19
N THR A 784 4.53 10.44 -28.15
CA THR A 784 4.16 9.81 -29.42
C THR A 784 5.26 10.06 -30.46
N TYR A 785 5.70 9.00 -31.12
CA TYR A 785 6.77 9.04 -32.12
C TYR A 785 6.59 7.94 -33.17
N ALA A 786 7.36 8.02 -34.26
CA ALA A 786 7.44 6.93 -35.23
C ALA A 786 8.31 5.80 -34.65
N ALA A 787 7.70 4.64 -34.39
CA ALA A 787 8.37 3.44 -33.87
C ALA A 787 8.21 2.26 -34.84
N PRO A 788 9.05 1.22 -34.75
CA PRO A 788 8.92 0.06 -35.62
C PRO A 788 7.54 -0.58 -35.52
N THR A 789 7.01 -1.03 -36.65
CA THR A 789 5.68 -1.66 -36.73
C THR A 789 5.52 -2.81 -35.74
N GLN A 790 6.61 -3.51 -35.38
CA GLN A 790 6.63 -4.56 -34.36
C GLN A 790 5.91 -4.18 -33.06
N PHE A 791 6.01 -2.93 -32.60
CA PHE A 791 5.41 -2.50 -31.33
C PHE A 791 3.88 -2.45 -31.39
N ILE A 792 3.32 -1.99 -32.51
CA ILE A 792 1.85 -1.93 -32.66
C ILE A 792 1.21 -3.30 -32.84
N LEU A 793 2.00 -4.33 -33.17
CA LEU A 793 1.55 -5.71 -33.32
C LEU A 793 1.36 -6.43 -31.99
N ASP A 794 1.72 -5.80 -30.87
CA ASP A 794 1.53 -6.32 -29.53
C ASP A 794 0.20 -5.84 -28.95
N PRO A 795 -0.47 -6.64 -28.09
CA PRO A 795 -1.65 -6.18 -27.39
C PRO A 795 -1.31 -5.04 -26.42
N PRO A 796 -2.27 -4.17 -26.06
CA PRO A 796 -2.00 -3.04 -25.18
C PRO A 796 -1.50 -3.50 -23.80
N TRP A 797 -0.39 -2.94 -23.31
CA TRP A 797 0.14 -3.32 -21.99
C TRP A 797 -0.82 -2.96 -20.83
N TRP A 798 -1.70 -1.97 -21.03
CA TRP A 798 -2.55 -1.37 -20.01
C TRP A 798 -3.90 -2.07 -19.81
N LEU A 799 -4.13 -3.29 -20.30
CA LEU A 799 -5.41 -4.01 -20.09
C LEU A 799 -5.76 -4.22 -18.60
N LEU A 800 -4.77 -4.19 -17.71
CA LEU A 800 -4.96 -4.25 -16.26
C LEU A 800 -4.91 -2.88 -15.56
N LEU A 801 -4.69 -1.80 -16.31
CA LEU A 801 -4.50 -0.42 -15.83
C LEU A 801 -3.27 -0.20 -14.92
N GLU A 802 -2.58 -1.28 -14.55
CA GLU A 802 -1.35 -1.29 -13.74
C GLU A 802 -0.24 -2.06 -14.47
N THR A 803 0.99 -1.56 -14.40
CA THR A 803 2.13 -2.15 -15.13
C THR A 803 2.61 -3.46 -14.47
N PRO A 804 3.24 -4.37 -15.23
CA PRO A 804 3.76 -5.64 -14.71
C PRO A 804 4.67 -5.48 -13.49
N GLU A 805 5.53 -4.46 -13.49
CA GLU A 805 6.48 -4.18 -12.41
C GLU A 805 5.83 -3.58 -11.16
N MET A 806 4.66 -2.96 -11.28
CA MET A 806 3.94 -2.37 -10.16
C MET A 806 2.96 -3.35 -9.48
N TRP A 807 2.65 -4.47 -10.15
CA TRP A 807 1.65 -5.44 -9.71
C TRP A 807 1.99 -6.12 -8.38
N SER A 808 1.28 -5.75 -7.31
CA SER A 808 1.62 -6.18 -5.94
C SER A 808 1.62 -7.71 -5.68
N PRO A 809 0.82 -8.55 -6.37
CA PRO A 809 0.94 -10.01 -6.29
C PRO A 809 2.15 -10.62 -7.00
N GLY A 810 2.84 -9.86 -7.85
CA GLY A 810 4.03 -10.30 -8.60
C GLY A 810 3.78 -10.65 -10.06
N LEU A 811 4.87 -10.80 -10.82
CA LEU A 811 4.86 -10.81 -12.28
C LEU A 811 4.12 -12.01 -12.91
N GLU A 812 4.19 -13.20 -12.29
CA GLU A 812 3.45 -14.38 -12.77
C GLU A 812 1.93 -14.21 -12.61
N ASP A 813 1.49 -13.60 -11.52
CA ASP A 813 0.08 -13.31 -11.27
C ASP A 813 -0.42 -12.21 -12.22
N TRP A 814 0.39 -11.17 -12.47
CA TRP A 814 0.09 -10.15 -13.48
C TRP A 814 -0.18 -10.80 -14.84
N LYS A 815 0.73 -11.69 -15.27
CA LYS A 815 0.63 -12.40 -16.54
C LYS A 815 -0.62 -13.28 -16.62
N ALA A 816 -0.93 -14.03 -15.56
CA ALA A 816 -2.12 -14.87 -15.49
C ALA A 816 -3.42 -14.04 -15.57
N THR A 817 -3.45 -12.90 -14.88
CA THR A 817 -4.60 -11.98 -14.89
C THR A 817 -4.73 -11.26 -16.23
N TYR A 818 -3.61 -10.87 -16.84
CA TYR A 818 -3.55 -10.18 -18.13
C TYR A 818 -4.08 -11.09 -19.25
N GLU A 819 -3.69 -12.37 -19.26
CA GLU A 819 -4.17 -13.38 -20.23
C GLU A 819 -5.71 -13.43 -20.28
N LEU A 820 -6.37 -13.39 -19.12
CA LEU A 820 -7.84 -13.42 -19.06
C LEU A 820 -8.46 -12.19 -19.74
N ARG A 821 -7.86 -11.01 -19.59
CA ARG A 821 -8.34 -9.77 -20.23
C ARG A 821 -7.96 -9.70 -21.71
N LEU A 822 -6.80 -10.25 -22.06
CA LEU A 822 -6.35 -10.35 -23.45
C LEU A 822 -7.37 -11.10 -24.31
N GLN A 823 -7.97 -12.18 -23.81
CA GLN A 823 -8.98 -12.90 -24.59
C GLN A 823 -10.21 -12.03 -24.90
N THR A 824 -10.66 -11.21 -23.96
CA THR A 824 -11.75 -10.24 -24.20
C THR A 824 -11.34 -9.18 -25.22
N TRP A 825 -10.12 -8.64 -25.09
CA TRP A 825 -9.59 -7.65 -26.02
C TRP A 825 -9.50 -8.20 -27.44
N LEU A 826 -8.95 -9.40 -27.60
CA LEU A 826 -8.83 -10.06 -28.91
C LEU A 826 -10.21 -10.31 -29.54
N SER A 827 -11.20 -10.73 -28.75
CA SER A 827 -12.57 -10.88 -29.25
C SER A 827 -13.15 -9.57 -29.77
N ALA A 828 -12.94 -8.46 -29.05
CA ALA A 828 -13.41 -7.14 -29.47
C ALA A 828 -12.67 -6.64 -30.72
N MET A 829 -11.36 -6.90 -30.82
CA MET A 829 -10.56 -6.60 -32.01
C MET A 829 -11.05 -7.38 -33.23
N GLU A 830 -11.31 -8.67 -33.09
CA GLU A 830 -11.83 -9.52 -34.16
C GLU A 830 -13.21 -9.04 -34.65
N GLU A 831 -14.09 -8.62 -33.74
CA GLU A 831 -15.38 -8.01 -34.09
C GLU A 831 -15.20 -6.67 -34.82
N ALA A 832 -14.31 -5.80 -34.34
CA ALA A 832 -14.00 -4.52 -34.98
C ALA A 832 -13.46 -4.74 -36.40
N GLU A 833 -12.50 -5.65 -36.57
CA GLU A 833 -11.88 -6.00 -37.86
C GLU A 833 -12.90 -6.59 -38.84
N ALA A 834 -13.86 -7.40 -38.37
CA ALA A 834 -14.93 -7.95 -39.20
C ALA A 834 -15.90 -6.87 -39.74
N ASN A 835 -16.06 -5.77 -39.00
CA ASN A 835 -16.94 -4.66 -39.35
C ASN A 835 -16.23 -3.55 -40.15
N MET A 836 -14.91 -3.63 -40.37
CA MET A 836 -14.17 -2.64 -41.16
C MET A 836 -14.51 -2.72 -42.65
N SER A 837 -14.72 -1.56 -43.29
CA SER A 837 -14.89 -1.50 -44.75
C SER A 837 -13.59 -1.79 -45.50
N GLU A 838 -13.70 -2.24 -46.76
CA GLU A 838 -12.56 -2.61 -47.60
C GLU A 838 -11.52 -1.48 -47.77
N SER A 839 -11.97 -0.22 -47.69
CA SER A 839 -11.11 0.98 -47.79
C SER A 839 -10.24 1.24 -46.56
N HIS A 840 -10.52 0.58 -45.43
CA HIS A 840 -9.82 0.74 -44.16
C HIS A 840 -8.94 -0.46 -43.80
N LYS A 841 -8.87 -1.51 -44.65
CA LYS A 841 -8.04 -2.69 -44.38
C LYS A 841 -6.56 -2.34 -44.34
N THR A 842 -5.87 -2.84 -43.30
CA THR A 842 -4.45 -2.56 -43.06
C THR A 842 -3.57 -3.11 -44.19
N SER A 843 -2.39 -2.53 -44.41
CA SER A 843 -1.38 -3.08 -45.34
C SER A 843 -0.69 -4.35 -44.80
N LEU A 844 -1.10 -4.84 -43.63
CA LEU A 844 -0.48 -5.99 -43.00
C LEU A 844 -0.95 -7.30 -43.67
N PRO A 845 -0.10 -8.35 -43.72
CA PRO A 845 -0.46 -9.65 -44.28
C PRO A 845 -1.63 -10.37 -43.58
N ALA A 846 -1.97 -9.97 -42.36
CA ALA A 846 -3.03 -10.55 -41.56
C ALA A 846 -3.65 -9.50 -40.63
N PRO A 847 -4.86 -9.76 -40.09
CA PRO A 847 -5.49 -8.90 -39.09
C PRO A 847 -4.62 -8.71 -37.84
N LEU A 848 -4.77 -7.57 -37.18
CA LEU A 848 -3.99 -7.17 -36.02
C LEU A 848 -4.26 -8.08 -34.82
N SER A 849 -5.51 -8.51 -34.63
CA SER A 849 -5.89 -9.49 -33.59
C SER A 849 -5.04 -10.77 -33.65
N ARG A 850 -4.78 -11.29 -34.86
CA ARG A 850 -3.92 -12.46 -35.06
C ARG A 850 -2.47 -12.17 -34.68
N TYR A 851 -1.94 -11.02 -35.10
CA TYR A 851 -0.60 -10.60 -34.73
C TYR A 851 -0.43 -10.44 -33.21
N MET A 852 -1.42 -9.85 -32.52
CA MET A 852 -1.43 -9.66 -31.06
C MET A 852 -1.48 -11.00 -30.33
N ARG A 853 -2.31 -11.93 -30.79
CA ARG A 853 -2.42 -13.28 -30.23
C ARG A 853 -1.09 -14.03 -30.34
N GLU A 854 -0.49 -14.03 -31.54
CA GLU A 854 0.82 -14.65 -31.77
C GLU A 854 1.93 -13.95 -30.96
N SER A 855 1.83 -12.63 -30.78
CA SER A 855 2.80 -11.83 -30.02
C SER A 855 2.91 -12.30 -28.57
N TRP A 856 1.77 -12.54 -27.95
CA TRP A 856 1.70 -13.04 -26.58
C TRP A 856 2.24 -14.47 -26.45
N GLN A 857 1.85 -15.37 -27.37
CA GLN A 857 2.29 -16.78 -27.37
C GLN A 857 3.80 -16.94 -27.57
N THR A 858 4.37 -16.12 -28.45
CA THR A 858 5.80 -16.15 -28.83
C THR A 858 6.67 -15.25 -27.94
N ALA A 859 6.08 -14.57 -26.96
CA ALA A 859 6.72 -13.59 -26.08
C ALA A 859 7.29 -12.34 -26.78
N ARG A 860 6.81 -12.00 -27.99
CA ARG A 860 7.13 -10.72 -28.65
C ARG A 860 6.66 -9.53 -27.81
N PHE A 861 5.51 -9.64 -27.15
CA PHE A 861 5.03 -8.65 -26.19
C PHE A 861 6.10 -8.29 -25.14
N PHE A 862 6.71 -9.30 -24.52
CA PHE A 862 7.73 -9.09 -23.48
C PHE A 862 9.03 -8.51 -24.05
N LEU A 863 9.39 -8.87 -25.29
CA LEU A 863 10.53 -8.27 -25.99
C LEU A 863 10.31 -6.76 -26.22
N SER A 864 9.18 -6.38 -26.80
CA SER A 864 8.85 -4.98 -27.07
C SER A 864 8.67 -4.17 -25.78
N TYR A 865 8.14 -4.79 -24.72
CA TYR A 865 8.03 -4.16 -23.40
C TYR A 865 9.42 -3.92 -22.79
N ALA A 866 10.26 -4.97 -22.73
CA ALA A 866 11.62 -4.88 -22.19
C ALA A 866 12.47 -3.83 -22.92
N ALA A 867 12.43 -3.84 -24.25
CA ALA A 867 13.21 -2.91 -25.08
C ALA A 867 12.89 -1.43 -24.80
N ARG A 868 11.64 -1.12 -24.43
CA ARG A 868 11.20 0.25 -24.17
C ARG A 868 11.28 0.67 -22.70
N LYS A 869 11.47 -0.26 -21.76
CA LYS A 869 11.35 0.01 -20.32
C LYS A 869 12.61 -0.43 -19.58
N SER A 870 13.53 0.51 -19.38
CA SER A 870 14.83 0.27 -18.74
C SER A 870 14.73 -0.39 -17.35
N TRP A 871 13.79 0.04 -16.52
CA TRP A 871 13.55 -0.49 -15.16
C TRP A 871 12.79 -1.82 -15.09
N ALA A 872 12.15 -2.22 -16.17
CA ALA A 872 11.50 -3.54 -16.25
C ALA A 872 12.40 -4.56 -16.98
N PHE A 873 13.51 -4.10 -17.56
CA PHE A 873 14.32 -4.88 -18.48
C PHE A 873 14.78 -6.19 -17.88
N ASP A 874 15.38 -6.16 -16.67
CA ASP A 874 15.96 -7.35 -16.05
C ASP A 874 14.88 -8.39 -15.69
N ALA A 875 13.75 -7.92 -15.14
CA ALA A 875 12.61 -8.77 -14.83
C ALA A 875 12.05 -9.42 -16.11
N MET A 876 11.83 -8.66 -17.18
CA MET A 876 11.32 -9.22 -18.44
C MET A 876 12.33 -10.17 -19.10
N TYR A 877 13.60 -9.79 -19.12
CA TYR A 877 14.66 -10.55 -19.76
C TYR A 877 14.80 -11.94 -19.12
N TRP A 878 15.02 -11.99 -17.80
CA TRP A 878 15.33 -13.24 -17.12
C TRP A 878 14.14 -14.18 -16.98
N ASN A 879 12.93 -13.64 -16.79
CA ASN A 879 11.72 -14.44 -16.61
C ASN A 879 11.09 -14.90 -17.95
N PHE A 880 11.18 -14.10 -19.01
CA PHE A 880 10.42 -14.37 -20.24
C PHE A 880 11.23 -14.53 -21.52
N LEU A 881 12.42 -13.94 -21.61
CA LEU A 881 13.18 -13.88 -22.87
C LEU A 881 14.38 -14.82 -22.91
N ASP A 882 15.17 -14.88 -21.83
CA ASP A 882 16.46 -15.57 -21.82
C ASP A 882 16.39 -17.04 -22.30
N GLU A 883 15.49 -17.86 -21.72
CA GLU A 883 15.39 -19.27 -22.11
C GLU A 883 14.80 -19.45 -23.52
N ARG A 884 14.01 -18.49 -24.00
CA ARG A 884 13.49 -18.51 -25.38
C ARG A 884 14.57 -18.16 -26.39
N PHE A 885 15.50 -17.29 -26.01
CA PHE A 885 16.66 -16.94 -26.83
C PHE A 885 17.69 -18.07 -26.84
N PHE A 886 18.07 -18.59 -25.67
CA PHE A 886 19.30 -19.38 -25.50
C PHE A 886 19.10 -20.81 -24.97
N GLY A 887 17.88 -21.17 -24.56
CA GLY A 887 17.55 -22.50 -24.06
C GLY A 887 17.39 -22.61 -22.56
N ASP A 888 16.85 -23.74 -22.14
CA ASP A 888 16.44 -24.00 -20.77
C ASP A 888 17.65 -23.94 -19.82
N ARG A 889 17.51 -23.29 -18.66
CA ARG A 889 18.51 -23.28 -17.59
C ARG A 889 18.32 -24.47 -16.68
N ASP A 890 19.34 -24.77 -15.88
CA ASP A 890 19.15 -25.67 -14.74
C ASP A 890 18.23 -25.01 -13.70
N ALA A 891 17.19 -25.72 -13.29
CA ALA A 891 16.19 -25.25 -12.33
C ALA A 891 16.78 -24.97 -10.93
N SER A 892 18.00 -25.46 -10.62
CA SER A 892 18.68 -25.16 -9.36
C SER A 892 19.39 -23.80 -9.33
N VAL A 893 19.51 -23.11 -10.47
CA VAL A 893 20.19 -21.81 -10.56
C VAL A 893 19.38 -20.75 -9.81
N THR A 894 20.03 -20.04 -8.89
CA THR A 894 19.43 -18.95 -8.12
C THR A 894 19.40 -17.66 -8.96
N LYS A 895 18.62 -16.66 -8.51
CA LYS A 895 18.57 -15.35 -9.18
C LYS A 895 19.95 -14.70 -9.30
N ASP A 896 20.79 -14.79 -8.28
CA ASP A 896 22.14 -14.20 -8.30
C ASP A 896 23.08 -14.90 -9.31
N ASP A 897 22.80 -16.16 -9.65
CA ASP A 897 23.67 -16.97 -10.51
C ASP A 897 23.23 -17.03 -11.98
N LEU A 898 22.18 -16.29 -12.37
CA LEU A 898 21.65 -16.33 -13.74
C LEU A 898 22.70 -16.00 -14.80
N TRP A 899 23.56 -15.01 -14.56
CA TRP A 899 24.64 -14.61 -15.47
C TRP A 899 25.61 -15.74 -15.78
N LYS A 900 25.88 -16.64 -14.82
CA LYS A 900 26.81 -17.77 -15.00
C LYS A 900 26.32 -18.73 -16.08
N THR A 901 25.00 -18.79 -16.28
CA THR A 901 24.38 -19.64 -17.31
C THR A 901 24.54 -19.10 -18.73
N ARG A 902 24.95 -17.84 -18.90
CA ARG A 902 25.02 -17.16 -20.20
C ARG A 902 26.34 -16.44 -20.50
N VAL A 903 27.18 -16.20 -19.49
CA VAL A 903 28.44 -15.45 -19.65
C VAL A 903 29.35 -16.05 -20.73
N HIS A 904 29.32 -17.37 -20.91
CA HIS A 904 30.09 -18.09 -21.93
C HIS A 904 29.67 -17.74 -23.38
N LEU A 905 28.49 -17.14 -23.57
CA LEU A 905 28.01 -16.68 -24.87
C LEU A 905 28.67 -15.35 -25.28
N LEU A 906 29.25 -14.60 -24.34
CA LEU A 906 29.93 -13.32 -24.60
C LEU A 906 31.35 -13.54 -25.17
N SER A 907 31.83 -12.57 -25.95
CA SER A 907 33.22 -12.58 -26.43
C SER A 907 34.20 -12.49 -25.25
N GLU A 908 35.45 -12.91 -25.45
CA GLU A 908 36.49 -12.81 -24.41
C GLU A 908 36.66 -11.36 -23.94
N GLU A 909 36.70 -10.40 -24.86
CA GLU A 909 36.85 -8.96 -24.57
C GLU A 909 35.74 -8.44 -23.64
N VAL A 910 34.48 -8.80 -23.91
CA VAL A 910 33.34 -8.42 -23.06
C VAL A 910 33.43 -9.10 -21.70
N ARG A 911 33.84 -10.37 -21.63
CA ARG A 911 34.00 -11.09 -20.36
C ARG A 911 35.09 -10.49 -19.48
N GLU A 912 36.21 -10.09 -20.07
CA GLU A 912 37.31 -9.44 -19.36
C GLU A 912 36.92 -8.08 -18.77
N ALA A 913 35.90 -7.41 -19.34
CA ALA A 913 35.42 -6.12 -18.88
C ALA A 913 34.43 -6.19 -17.68
N ILE A 914 33.85 -7.37 -17.39
CA ILE A 914 32.84 -7.54 -16.34
C ILE A 914 33.40 -7.17 -14.97
N GLU A 915 34.51 -7.79 -14.54
CA GLU A 915 35.03 -7.60 -13.19
C GLU A 915 35.54 -6.16 -12.92
N PRO A 916 36.25 -5.50 -13.85
CA PRO A 916 36.55 -4.07 -13.73
C PRO A 916 35.29 -3.20 -13.59
N PHE A 917 34.23 -3.51 -14.33
CA PHE A 917 32.97 -2.79 -14.28
C PHE A 917 32.27 -2.96 -12.92
N VAL A 918 32.12 -4.20 -12.45
CA VAL A 918 31.51 -4.54 -11.14
C VAL A 918 32.24 -3.86 -10.01
N LYS A 919 33.58 -3.91 -10.02
CA LYS A 919 34.42 -3.24 -9.01
C LYS A 919 34.14 -1.74 -8.99
N LYS A 920 34.13 -1.09 -10.15
CA LYS A 920 33.84 0.35 -10.24
C LYS A 920 32.44 0.67 -9.72
N LYS A 921 31.42 -0.07 -10.16
CA LYS A 921 30.03 0.15 -9.75
C LYS A 921 29.81 -0.06 -8.25
N LYS A 922 30.18 -1.22 -7.71
CA LYS A 922 29.85 -1.55 -6.31
C LYS A 922 30.83 -0.95 -5.31
N ILE A 923 32.13 -0.93 -5.61
CA ILE A 923 33.17 -0.56 -4.64
C ILE A 923 33.48 0.93 -4.69
N GLU A 924 33.50 1.55 -5.88
CA GLU A 924 33.89 2.96 -6.02
C GLU A 924 32.65 3.87 -6.00
N GLU A 925 31.61 3.53 -6.75
CA GLU A 925 30.40 4.35 -6.89
C GLU A 925 29.39 4.11 -5.76
N GLY A 926 29.18 2.85 -5.35
CA GLY A 926 28.21 2.47 -4.31
C GLY A 926 28.55 2.87 -2.87
N ARG A 927 29.69 3.53 -2.60
CA ARG A 927 30.11 3.94 -1.24
C ARG A 927 29.47 5.24 -0.76
N GLU A 928 29.23 6.17 -1.67
CA GLU A 928 28.74 7.52 -1.37
C GLU A 928 27.51 7.82 -2.20
N ARG A 929 26.38 8.08 -1.54
CA ARG A 929 25.16 8.52 -2.20
C ARG A 929 25.28 9.98 -2.61
N LYS A 930 25.40 10.25 -3.91
CA LYS A 930 25.51 11.62 -4.46
C LYS A 930 24.93 11.70 -5.87
N ILE A 931 24.49 12.89 -6.26
CA ILE A 931 24.13 13.20 -7.64
C ILE A 931 25.41 13.57 -8.38
N MET A 932 25.73 12.83 -9.43
CA MET A 932 26.94 13.03 -10.23
C MET A 932 26.70 14.08 -11.32
N GLU A 933 27.57 15.08 -11.40
CA GLU A 933 27.65 15.93 -12.58
C GLU A 933 28.66 15.32 -13.56
N TRP A 934 28.24 15.15 -14.81
CA TRP A 934 29.05 14.53 -15.85
C TRP A 934 29.51 15.58 -16.84
N ASP A 935 30.83 15.65 -17.07
CA ASP A 935 31.37 16.31 -18.25
C ASP A 935 30.97 15.53 -19.51
N GLU A 936 30.56 16.24 -20.56
CA GLU A 936 30.01 15.60 -21.75
C GLU A 936 31.01 14.68 -22.48
N GLU A 937 32.27 15.08 -22.57
CA GLU A 937 33.30 14.32 -23.29
C GLU A 937 33.75 13.10 -22.47
N GLU A 938 33.87 13.26 -21.15
CA GLU A 938 34.16 12.12 -20.27
C GLU A 938 32.99 11.13 -20.24
N ALA A 939 31.74 11.60 -20.25
CA ALA A 939 30.57 10.73 -20.35
C ALA A 939 30.59 9.92 -21.65
N LYS A 940 30.78 10.57 -22.81
CA LYS A 940 30.84 9.87 -24.11
C LYS A 940 31.96 8.83 -24.14
N LYS A 941 33.15 9.19 -23.64
CA LYS A 941 34.29 8.28 -23.54
C LYS A 941 33.96 7.07 -22.66
N ARG A 942 33.39 7.29 -21.47
CA ARG A 942 32.99 6.23 -20.55
C ARG A 942 31.92 5.32 -21.15
N PHE A 943 30.97 5.87 -21.91
CA PHE A 943 29.96 5.09 -22.61
C PHE A 943 30.59 4.19 -23.68
N SER A 944 31.46 4.76 -24.53
CA SER A 944 32.12 4.02 -25.62
C SER A 944 32.99 2.84 -25.15
N GLN A 945 33.55 2.90 -23.93
CA GLN A 945 34.38 1.83 -23.36
C GLN A 945 33.63 0.52 -23.11
N LEU A 946 32.31 0.56 -23.07
CA LEU A 946 31.45 -0.58 -22.81
C LEU A 946 30.56 -0.93 -24.01
N LEU A 947 30.71 -0.22 -25.13
CA LEU A 947 30.06 -0.56 -26.39
C LEU A 947 31.01 -1.38 -27.27
N PHE A 948 31.23 -2.65 -26.89
CA PHE A 948 32.06 -3.57 -27.68
C PHE A 948 31.44 -3.82 -29.07
N ASP A 949 32.27 -4.10 -30.07
CA ASP A 949 31.79 -4.26 -31.46
C ASP A 949 31.22 -5.64 -31.78
#